data_AF-A0A8D5A5G9-F1
#
_entry.id   AF-A0A8D5A5G9-F1
#
_cell.length_a   1.000
_cell.length_b   1.000
_cell.length_c   1.000
_cell.angle_alpha   90.00
_cell.angle_beta   90.00
_cell.angle_gamma   90.00
#
_symmetry.space_group_name_H-M   'P 1'
#
loop_
_entity.id
_entity.type
_entity.pdbx_description
1 polymer ?
#
loop_
_entity_poly.entity_id
_entity_poly.type
_entity_poly.pdbx_seq_one_letter_code
_entity_poly.pdbx_strand_id
1 'polypeptide(L)'
;MYEQLINQELKEEIRSAEAAERQRVETGAVDAAESARVLAEYVAKLLEKRLTAVAEESGKDEAEEEQVRLINQMLSTLGSESGKDLLPLTQERRVDQLLSVVNTKNSAFAFQEHGSFSRPGTSLAQSSLFTGSDHEPPMFVELAKEIESADRIDLLVSFVKWSGIRLILEPLKKFTERGHLRIITTSYMGATDVKAIEELAKLSNTEIKVSYDTARTRLHAKSYMFYRESGFSTAYIGSSNLSRAAISSGLEWNVKITSQDQPSTMDKMEATFESYWNSSEFETYQEGDSKKLQEAIYRERYKDDPNFNNFGTNPYIMEIQPYPYQQAILDKLAAEREIHHRYKNLVVAATGTGKTVVAALDYRRFCQKFGHERKPRLLFVAHREELLQQSLATFRSVMRDPTFGSLLVGRENHPETIDQLFVSIQSFQSKDFTKHVPDKNYYDFIIIDEFHHAAAPSYQSLLSYYEPKILLGMTATPERMDGKSVLPYFDGRIAVEIRLPDAIDRKLLCPFQYFGVDDTTDLSQIRWTRGGYDASELSNVYSMEQYGAKKRAEWVLEETDRYVTDWNDVTGLGFCVSKAHAKFMSDYFNDHDVPSMYLTSDTSYADRKSAEQKLVSGQVKFIFVVDLYNEGVDIKSVNTILFLRPTESLTIFLQQLGRGLRLSEGKECLTVLDFIGQANKKYDFELKFTALLNKAHGSLADEIKRGFISVPRGCYIHLEKKAAKNILRNINASLGAQGRLIQGISTFEEDSGRPLTLDNFLSYYSMDIKDLYTDRETKGTNAAGFYRLCVKADKREDFEEPLEDTITKAMGKICAIDSRRWIQTILSEFMPGTVSDATEEERRLMLEMFQYTVWPTNSTKDPHDYSDLEGDMASIRENPVMCQEICNILQYNLDHLDFVDENVDLGFTCPLDLHCHYTKDQILVALGHPERAKSMRQGVLYLKDRNLDFFINTLNKADKDYSPTTMYADYSINEHLFHWQSQSTTSEASNTGQRYIHHKEMGSQILLFVREYNKDQTGTAPFVYLGKAEYVSHQGSSPMNIIWHLERPIPAKFIRQTGKLLAQ
;
A
#
# COMPACT_ATOMS: atom_id res chain seq x y z
N MET A 1 -26.14 26.90 -9.39
CA MET A 1 -25.82 27.77 -10.55
C MET A 1 -25.56 26.87 -11.75
N TYR A 2 -25.85 27.33 -12.97
CA TYR A 2 -25.78 26.49 -14.16
C TYR A 2 -24.97 27.18 -15.27
N GLU A 3 -24.54 26.39 -16.24
CA GLU A 3 -24.06 26.86 -17.54
C GLU A 3 -24.45 25.82 -18.60
N GLN A 4 -25.76 25.70 -18.84
CA GLN A 4 -26.35 24.62 -19.62
C GLN A 4 -27.24 25.16 -20.75
N LEU A 5 -27.18 24.54 -21.92
CA LEU A 5 -28.11 24.84 -23.02
C LEU A 5 -29.55 24.48 -22.65
N ILE A 6 -30.48 25.38 -22.97
CA ILE A 6 -31.90 25.15 -22.74
C ILE A 6 -32.47 24.29 -23.88
N ASN A 7 -32.71 23.00 -23.59
CA ASN A 7 -33.38 22.07 -24.50
C ASN A 7 -34.91 22.04 -24.25
N GLN A 8 -35.67 21.25 -25.03
CA GLN A 8 -37.14 21.23 -24.93
C GLN A 8 -37.63 20.74 -23.56
N GLU A 9 -37.01 19.69 -23.02
CA GLU A 9 -37.36 19.11 -21.72
C GLU A 9 -37.11 20.12 -20.58
N LEU A 10 -35.92 20.73 -20.53
CA LEU A 10 -35.57 21.75 -19.54
C LEU A 10 -36.48 22.97 -19.64
N LYS A 11 -36.94 23.33 -20.85
CA LYS A 11 -37.88 24.44 -21.07
C LYS A 11 -39.26 24.14 -20.49
N GLU A 12 -39.72 22.90 -20.54
CA GLU A 12 -40.97 22.47 -19.90
C GLU A 12 -40.84 22.44 -18.37
N GLU A 13 -39.70 21.97 -17.85
CA GLU A 13 -39.39 22.00 -16.42
C GLU A 13 -39.33 23.43 -15.86
N ILE A 14 -38.63 24.35 -16.55
CA ILE A 14 -38.56 25.78 -16.20
C ILE A 14 -39.96 26.38 -16.17
N ARG A 15 -40.78 26.15 -17.20
CA ARG A 15 -42.17 26.67 -17.25
C ARG A 15 -43.02 26.15 -16.10
N SER A 16 -42.88 24.86 -15.75
CA SER A 16 -43.58 24.24 -14.63
C SER A 16 -43.15 24.85 -13.29
N ALA A 17 -41.85 25.10 -13.12
CA ALA A 17 -41.28 25.68 -11.91
C ALA A 17 -41.67 27.16 -11.70
N GLU A 18 -41.66 27.96 -12.77
CA GLU A 18 -42.10 29.36 -12.77
C GLU A 18 -43.62 29.48 -12.52
N ALA A 19 -44.43 28.62 -13.14
CA ALA A 19 -45.89 28.59 -12.95
C ALA A 19 -46.30 28.22 -11.51
N ALA A 20 -45.44 27.52 -10.76
CA ALA A 20 -45.66 27.20 -9.36
C ALA A 20 -45.28 28.33 -8.38
N GLU A 21 -44.76 29.48 -8.87
CA GLU A 21 -44.20 30.60 -8.09
C GLU A 21 -43.10 30.20 -7.08
N ARG A 22 -42.49 29.01 -7.26
CA ARG A 22 -41.53 28.42 -6.30
C ARG A 22 -40.07 28.77 -6.62
N GLN A 23 -39.78 29.17 -7.86
CA GLN A 23 -38.41 29.37 -8.31
C GLN A 23 -38.29 30.58 -9.26
N ARG A 24 -37.16 31.28 -9.19
CA ARG A 24 -36.76 32.34 -10.12
C ARG A 24 -35.62 31.84 -10.99
N VAL A 25 -35.73 32.04 -12.31
CA VAL A 25 -34.77 31.53 -13.30
C VAL A 25 -34.07 32.70 -14.01
N GLU A 26 -32.77 32.56 -14.25
CA GLU A 26 -31.95 33.51 -15.02
C GLU A 26 -31.34 32.81 -16.24
N THR A 27 -31.50 33.42 -17.41
CA THR A 27 -30.97 32.92 -18.69
C THR A 27 -30.08 33.96 -19.37
N GLY A 28 -29.15 33.52 -20.21
CA GLY A 28 -28.26 34.38 -21.00
C GLY A 28 -28.06 33.82 -22.41
N ALA A 29 -27.87 34.68 -23.41
CA ALA A 29 -27.63 34.23 -24.78
C ALA A 29 -26.22 33.66 -24.94
N VAL A 30 -26.08 32.57 -25.72
CA VAL A 30 -24.76 32.03 -26.10
C VAL A 30 -24.05 33.02 -27.03
N ASP A 31 -22.75 33.27 -26.78
CA ASP A 31 -21.94 34.11 -27.66
C ASP A 31 -21.80 33.48 -29.06
N ALA A 32 -21.94 34.30 -30.11
CA ALA A 32 -21.89 33.83 -31.50
C ALA A 32 -20.54 33.25 -31.91
N ALA A 33 -19.44 33.69 -31.28
CA ALA A 33 -18.10 33.13 -31.51
C ALA A 33 -17.91 31.79 -30.81
N GLU A 34 -18.66 31.50 -29.74
CA GLU A 34 -18.56 30.27 -28.96
C GLU A 34 -19.63 29.23 -29.31
N SER A 35 -20.68 29.61 -30.04
CA SER A 35 -21.85 28.78 -30.29
C SER A 35 -21.52 27.44 -30.96
N ALA A 36 -20.60 27.42 -31.93
CA ALA A 36 -20.20 26.18 -32.62
C ALA A 36 -19.61 25.15 -31.65
N ARG A 37 -18.80 25.62 -30.69
CA ARG A 37 -18.15 24.77 -29.70
C ARG A 37 -19.13 24.26 -28.65
N VAL A 38 -19.95 25.15 -28.09
CA VAL A 38 -20.96 24.80 -27.07
C VAL A 38 -21.94 23.75 -27.61
N LEU A 39 -22.37 23.88 -28.87
CA LEU A 39 -23.25 22.90 -29.51
C LEU A 39 -22.55 21.55 -29.77
N ALA A 40 -21.27 21.55 -30.15
CA ALA A 40 -20.50 20.33 -30.34
C ALA A 40 -20.28 19.57 -29.02
N GLU A 41 -19.96 20.28 -27.94
CA GLU A 41 -19.81 19.71 -26.59
C GLU A 41 -21.11 19.05 -26.10
N TYR A 42 -22.26 19.68 -26.35
CA TYR A 42 -23.57 19.10 -26.01
C TYR A 42 -23.84 17.77 -26.74
N VAL A 43 -23.56 17.72 -28.05
CA VAL A 43 -23.72 16.49 -28.83
C VAL A 43 -22.75 15.41 -28.35
N ALA A 44 -21.50 15.77 -28.03
CA ALA A 44 -20.50 14.84 -27.51
C ALA A 44 -20.95 14.17 -26.21
N LYS A 45 -21.52 14.93 -25.26
CA LYS A 45 -22.06 14.40 -24.00
C LYS A 45 -23.21 13.41 -24.21
N LEU A 46 -24.15 13.72 -25.11
CA LEU A 46 -25.25 12.81 -25.44
C LEU A 46 -24.76 11.53 -26.10
N LEU A 47 -23.78 11.66 -26.99
CA LEU A 47 -23.17 10.53 -27.68
C LEU A 47 -22.44 9.62 -26.69
N GLU A 48 -21.63 10.18 -25.80
CA GLU A 48 -20.93 9.43 -24.75
C GLU A 48 -21.92 8.68 -23.85
N LYS A 49 -22.97 9.34 -23.35
CA LYS A 49 -24.01 8.69 -22.52
C LYS A 49 -24.66 7.52 -23.25
N ARG A 50 -24.95 7.67 -24.56
CA ARG A 50 -25.55 6.60 -25.34
C ARG A 50 -24.57 5.45 -25.59
N LEU A 51 -23.31 5.74 -25.88
CA LEU A 51 -22.27 4.72 -26.07
C LEU A 51 -22.02 3.94 -24.79
N THR A 52 -22.01 4.60 -23.62
CA THR A 52 -21.88 3.93 -22.32
C THR A 52 -23.08 3.02 -22.04
N ALA A 53 -24.31 3.50 -22.26
CA ALA A 53 -25.50 2.66 -22.10
C ALA A 53 -25.49 1.43 -23.03
N VAL A 54 -25.07 1.61 -24.29
CA VAL A 54 -24.92 0.49 -25.24
C VAL A 54 -23.87 -0.51 -24.77
N ALA A 55 -22.76 -0.07 -24.20
CA ALA A 55 -21.76 -0.97 -23.62
C ALA A 55 -22.26 -1.72 -22.38
N GLU A 56 -23.11 -1.10 -21.56
CA GLU A 56 -23.74 -1.75 -20.40
C GLU A 56 -24.83 -2.76 -20.80
N GLU A 57 -25.53 -2.51 -21.91
CA GLU A 57 -26.59 -3.37 -22.44
C GLU A 57 -26.03 -4.59 -23.21
N SER A 58 -24.87 -4.45 -23.84
CA SER A 58 -24.22 -5.47 -24.68
C SER A 58 -23.25 -6.39 -23.90
N GLY A 59 -22.97 -7.59 -24.43
CA GLY A 59 -21.94 -8.48 -23.88
C GLY A 59 -20.52 -7.93 -24.11
N LYS A 60 -19.55 -8.27 -23.24
CA LYS A 60 -18.16 -7.76 -23.31
C LYS A 60 -17.50 -7.87 -24.69
N ASP A 61 -17.81 -8.92 -25.43
CA ASP A 61 -17.20 -9.20 -26.75
C ASP A 61 -17.91 -8.47 -27.92
N GLU A 62 -19.13 -7.95 -27.71
CA GLU A 62 -19.94 -7.30 -28.76
C GLU A 62 -20.14 -5.78 -28.50
N ALA A 63 -19.82 -5.30 -27.30
CA ALA A 63 -20.01 -3.90 -26.90
C ALA A 63 -19.27 -2.91 -27.82
N GLU A 64 -18.01 -3.21 -28.14
CA GLU A 64 -17.18 -2.35 -29.01
C GLU A 64 -17.72 -2.35 -30.45
N GLU A 65 -18.14 -3.51 -30.98
CA GLU A 65 -18.72 -3.61 -32.31
C GLU A 65 -20.03 -2.82 -32.45
N GLU A 66 -20.90 -2.87 -31.44
CA GLU A 66 -22.18 -2.16 -31.45
C GLU A 66 -22.00 -0.65 -31.25
N GLN A 67 -21.04 -0.23 -30.42
CA GLN A 67 -20.62 1.17 -30.30
C GLN A 67 -20.07 1.71 -31.63
N VAL A 68 -19.19 0.96 -32.29
CA VAL A 68 -18.64 1.31 -33.61
C VAL A 68 -19.72 1.35 -34.68
N ARG A 69 -20.69 0.42 -34.66
CA ARG A 69 -21.85 0.44 -35.56
C ARG A 69 -22.69 1.70 -35.38
N LEU A 70 -22.97 2.10 -34.14
CA LEU A 70 -23.72 3.32 -33.83
C LEU A 70 -22.98 4.58 -34.34
N ILE A 71 -21.66 4.68 -34.11
CA ILE A 71 -20.86 5.80 -34.63
C ILE A 71 -20.87 5.82 -36.17
N ASN A 72 -20.71 4.67 -36.83
CA ASN A 72 -20.73 4.59 -38.28
C ASN A 72 -22.09 4.99 -38.89
N GLN A 73 -23.21 4.69 -38.21
CA GLN A 73 -24.54 5.17 -38.60
C GLN A 73 -24.68 6.69 -38.45
N MET A 74 -24.08 7.29 -37.42
CA MET A 74 -24.08 8.74 -37.26
C MET A 74 -23.18 9.42 -38.30
N LEU A 75 -21.99 8.88 -38.57
CA LEU A 75 -21.07 9.39 -39.58
C LEU A 75 -21.66 9.30 -41.00
N SER A 76 -22.41 8.25 -41.34
CA SER A 76 -23.08 8.14 -42.65
C SER A 76 -24.23 9.15 -42.82
N THR A 77 -24.90 9.50 -41.73
CA THR A 77 -25.91 10.57 -41.70
C THR A 77 -25.26 11.96 -41.85
N LEU A 78 -24.10 12.18 -41.22
CA LEU A 78 -23.34 13.44 -41.34
C LEU A 78 -22.64 13.59 -42.70
N GLY A 79 -22.25 12.49 -43.34
CA GLY A 79 -21.52 12.46 -44.61
C GLY A 79 -22.38 12.47 -45.87
N SER A 80 -23.71 12.33 -45.76
CA SER A 80 -24.60 12.20 -46.93
C SER A 80 -25.29 13.48 -47.38
N GLU A 81 -25.11 14.62 -46.70
CA GLU A 81 -25.79 15.86 -47.06
C GLU A 81 -24.85 17.06 -47.28
N SER A 82 -24.71 17.43 -48.56
CA SER A 82 -24.42 18.79 -48.96
C SER A 82 -25.66 19.66 -48.71
N GLY A 83 -25.67 20.37 -47.58
CA GLY A 83 -26.54 21.53 -47.34
C GLY A 83 -27.87 21.28 -46.65
N LYS A 84 -27.99 21.85 -45.45
CA LYS A 84 -29.22 22.13 -44.66
C LYS A 84 -29.97 20.91 -44.12
N ASP A 85 -29.63 20.47 -42.90
CA ASP A 85 -30.27 20.87 -41.63
C ASP A 85 -29.66 20.00 -40.50
N LEU A 86 -28.71 20.58 -39.76
CA LEU A 86 -28.26 20.00 -38.49
C LEU A 86 -29.36 20.24 -37.45
N LEU A 87 -30.04 19.14 -37.07
CA LEU A 87 -30.90 18.88 -35.90
C LEU A 87 -31.65 20.07 -35.25
N PRO A 88 -32.98 19.98 -35.02
CA PRO A 88 -33.75 21.08 -34.44
C PRO A 88 -33.46 21.23 -32.93
N LEU A 89 -32.40 21.96 -32.58
CA LEU A 89 -32.24 22.61 -31.29
C LEU A 89 -33.27 23.75 -31.18
N THR A 90 -34.52 23.40 -30.87
CA THR A 90 -35.68 24.30 -30.78
C THR A 90 -35.98 25.08 -32.09
N GLN A 91 -37.23 25.48 -32.32
CA GLN A 91 -37.60 26.27 -33.51
C GLN A 91 -37.15 27.75 -33.44
N GLU A 92 -36.27 28.12 -32.51
CA GLU A 92 -35.91 29.50 -32.19
C GLU A 92 -34.59 29.91 -32.85
N ARG A 93 -34.52 31.16 -33.37
CA ARG A 93 -33.33 31.71 -34.07
C ARG A 93 -32.16 32.06 -33.14
N ARG A 94 -32.31 31.88 -31.82
CA ARG A 94 -31.33 32.26 -30.78
C ARG A 94 -31.24 31.14 -29.75
N VAL A 95 -30.02 30.77 -29.37
CA VAL A 95 -29.74 29.73 -28.36
C VAL A 95 -29.41 30.41 -27.04
N ASP A 96 -30.17 30.10 -25.99
CA ASP A 96 -29.98 30.62 -24.64
C ASP A 96 -29.41 29.53 -23.70
N GLN A 97 -28.65 29.96 -22.70
CA GLN A 97 -28.10 29.16 -21.60
C GLN A 97 -28.82 29.49 -20.29
N LEU A 98 -29.04 28.47 -19.48
CA LEU A 98 -29.46 28.59 -18.09
C LEU A 98 -28.25 28.95 -17.23
N LEU A 99 -28.38 30.02 -16.43
CA LEU A 99 -27.30 30.55 -15.58
C LEU A 99 -27.55 30.35 -14.09
N SER A 100 -28.78 30.56 -13.61
CA SER A 100 -29.12 30.36 -12.20
C SER A 100 -30.60 30.00 -12.00
N VAL A 101 -30.89 29.24 -10.94
CA VAL A 101 -32.25 28.93 -10.46
C VAL A 101 -32.25 29.10 -8.94
N VAL A 102 -33.21 29.86 -8.41
CA VAL A 102 -33.28 30.16 -6.97
C VAL A 102 -34.67 29.90 -6.43
N ASN A 103 -34.75 29.21 -5.29
CA ASN A 103 -36.01 28.98 -4.59
C ASN A 103 -36.46 30.25 -3.84
N THR A 104 -37.63 30.78 -4.20
CA THR A 104 -38.18 32.04 -3.68
C THR A 104 -38.68 31.95 -2.24
N LYS A 105 -38.80 30.75 -1.67
CA LYS A 105 -39.22 30.53 -0.27
C LYS A 105 -38.06 30.42 0.72
N ASN A 106 -36.81 30.35 0.26
CA ASN A 106 -35.65 30.27 1.14
C ASN A 106 -35.24 31.67 1.62
N SER A 107 -35.29 31.91 2.93
CA SER A 107 -35.27 33.25 3.56
C SER A 107 -34.01 34.09 3.28
N ALA A 108 -32.88 33.48 2.92
CA ALA A 108 -31.61 34.16 2.68
C ALA A 108 -31.54 34.93 1.34
N PHE A 109 -32.31 34.52 0.32
CA PHE A 109 -32.23 35.11 -1.04
C PHE A 109 -33.49 35.89 -1.45
N ALA A 110 -34.55 35.85 -0.63
CA ALA A 110 -35.81 36.54 -0.89
C ALA A 110 -35.70 38.08 -0.87
N PHE A 111 -34.62 38.65 -0.30
CA PHE A 111 -34.45 40.10 -0.11
C PHE A 111 -33.51 40.79 -1.12
N GLN A 112 -32.91 40.07 -2.07
CA GLN A 112 -32.11 40.70 -3.14
C GLN A 112 -33.03 41.16 -4.29
N GLU A 113 -33.66 42.33 -4.13
CA GLU A 113 -34.33 43.03 -5.23
C GLU A 113 -33.28 43.45 -6.30
N HIS A 114 -33.44 42.92 -7.51
CA HIS A 114 -32.78 43.38 -8.75
C HIS A 114 -31.23 43.32 -8.88
N GLY A 115 -30.52 42.42 -8.18
CA GLY A 115 -29.09 42.16 -8.42
C GLY A 115 -28.82 40.90 -9.25
N SER A 116 -27.89 40.96 -10.21
CA SER A 116 -27.33 39.76 -10.88
C SER A 116 -26.52 38.93 -9.88
N PHE A 117 -26.62 37.60 -9.93
CA PHE A 117 -25.82 36.74 -9.05
C PHE A 117 -24.32 36.88 -9.35
N SER A 118 -23.50 36.84 -8.29
CA SER A 118 -22.04 36.95 -8.37
C SER A 118 -21.46 35.65 -8.95
N ARG A 119 -21.36 35.60 -10.29
CA ARG A 119 -20.77 34.46 -11.02
C ARG A 119 -19.25 34.64 -11.17
N PRO A 120 -18.45 33.56 -11.00
CA PRO A 120 -17.04 33.56 -11.38
C PRO A 120 -16.84 34.14 -12.78
N GLY A 121 -15.77 34.92 -12.98
CA GLY A 121 -15.49 35.56 -14.27
C GLY A 121 -15.14 34.53 -15.36
N THR A 122 -14.63 33.38 -14.97
CA THR A 122 -14.32 32.25 -15.87
C THR A 122 -15.46 31.23 -15.91
N SER A 123 -15.56 30.49 -17.02
CA SER A 123 -16.61 29.47 -17.23
C SER A 123 -16.66 28.44 -16.10
N LEU A 124 -17.86 27.96 -15.80
CA LEU A 124 -18.15 26.82 -14.93
C LEU A 124 -18.24 25.51 -15.72
N ALA A 125 -18.38 25.60 -17.04
CA ALA A 125 -18.42 24.45 -17.93
C ALA A 125 -17.05 24.05 -18.47
N GLN A 126 -16.05 24.95 -18.41
CA GLN A 126 -14.75 24.77 -19.07
C GLN A 126 -13.58 25.11 -18.16
N SER A 127 -12.54 24.28 -18.24
CA SER A 127 -11.30 24.48 -17.47
C SER A 127 -10.53 25.71 -17.96
N SER A 128 -9.73 26.31 -17.09
CA SER A 128 -8.95 27.52 -17.40
C SER A 128 -7.62 27.53 -16.65
N LEU A 129 -6.59 28.14 -17.23
CA LEU A 129 -5.29 28.34 -16.58
C LEU A 129 -5.18 29.78 -16.09
N PHE A 130 -4.78 29.93 -14.83
CA PHE A 130 -4.45 31.20 -14.19
C PHE A 130 -2.94 31.27 -14.01
N THR A 131 -2.32 32.28 -14.61
CA THR A 131 -0.87 32.53 -14.58
C THR A 131 -0.51 33.83 -13.87
N GLY A 132 -1.51 34.60 -13.45
CA GLY A 132 -1.32 35.92 -12.85
C GLY A 132 -1.06 37.01 -13.90
N SER A 133 -1.55 36.82 -15.14
CA SER A 133 -1.42 37.79 -16.22
C SER A 133 -2.37 38.98 -16.04
N ASP A 134 -2.01 40.16 -16.56
CA ASP A 134 -2.81 41.40 -16.43
C ASP A 134 -4.19 41.32 -17.12
N HIS A 135 -4.39 40.34 -18.00
CA HIS A 135 -5.64 40.12 -18.73
C HIS A 135 -6.54 39.06 -18.07
N GLU A 136 -6.09 38.42 -16.99
CA GLU A 136 -6.85 37.45 -16.21
C GLU A 136 -7.45 38.10 -14.95
N PRO A 137 -8.62 37.64 -14.47
CA PRO A 137 -9.13 38.08 -13.18
C PRO A 137 -8.18 37.62 -12.05
N PRO A 138 -7.85 38.48 -11.08
CA PRO A 138 -7.04 38.07 -9.93
C PRO A 138 -7.70 36.91 -9.19
N MET A 139 -6.90 35.90 -8.81
CA MET A 139 -7.41 34.66 -8.23
C MET A 139 -8.27 34.91 -6.98
N PHE A 140 -7.92 35.85 -6.09
CA PHE A 140 -8.75 36.15 -4.91
C PHE A 140 -10.15 36.68 -5.26
N VAL A 141 -10.30 37.43 -6.37
CA VAL A 141 -11.60 37.92 -6.84
C VAL A 141 -12.42 36.74 -7.32
N GLU A 142 -11.79 35.84 -8.07
CA GLU A 142 -12.44 34.63 -8.57
C GLU A 142 -12.88 33.72 -7.42
N LEU A 143 -11.99 33.43 -6.47
CA LEU A 143 -12.29 32.64 -5.27
C LEU A 143 -13.44 33.24 -4.46
N ALA A 144 -13.50 34.57 -4.31
CA ALA A 144 -14.61 35.22 -3.60
C ALA A 144 -15.98 34.90 -4.25
N LYS A 145 -16.06 34.92 -5.59
CA LYS A 145 -17.29 34.58 -6.32
C LYS A 145 -17.59 33.08 -6.32
N GLU A 146 -16.55 32.24 -6.34
CA GLU A 146 -16.70 30.80 -6.18
C GLU A 146 -17.28 30.47 -4.79
N ILE A 147 -16.78 31.11 -3.74
CA ILE A 147 -17.28 30.98 -2.35
C ILE A 147 -18.75 31.39 -2.26
N GLU A 148 -19.11 32.54 -2.84
CA GLU A 148 -20.48 33.06 -2.78
C GLU A 148 -21.50 32.15 -3.47
N SER A 149 -21.06 31.35 -4.46
CA SER A 149 -21.93 30.52 -5.29
C SER A 149 -21.84 29.02 -5.01
N ALA A 150 -21.00 28.59 -4.06
CA ALA A 150 -20.88 27.20 -3.64
C ALA A 150 -21.98 26.82 -2.63
N ASP A 151 -22.19 25.52 -2.49
CA ASP A 151 -23.05 24.88 -1.47
C ASP A 151 -22.19 24.17 -0.40
N ARG A 152 -21.05 23.60 -0.80
CA ARG A 152 -19.99 23.05 0.08
C ARG A 152 -18.61 23.51 -0.41
N ILE A 153 -17.68 23.77 0.51
CA ILE A 153 -16.30 24.16 0.18
C ILE A 153 -15.31 23.26 0.92
N ASP A 154 -14.37 22.70 0.17
CA ASP A 154 -13.26 21.92 0.71
C ASP A 154 -11.92 22.56 0.33
N LEU A 155 -11.11 22.90 1.33
CA LEU A 155 -9.79 23.52 1.16
C LEU A 155 -8.70 22.57 1.63
N LEU A 156 -7.77 22.22 0.75
CA LEU A 156 -6.57 21.43 1.08
C LEU A 156 -5.34 22.29 0.79
N VAL A 157 -4.77 22.90 1.83
CA VAL A 157 -3.69 23.89 1.67
C VAL A 157 -2.56 23.61 2.64
N SER A 158 -1.33 23.61 2.11
CA SER A 158 -0.15 23.31 2.92
C SER A 158 0.15 24.35 4.01
N PHE A 159 -0.14 25.63 3.75
CA PHE A 159 -0.09 26.65 4.80
C PHE A 159 -1.12 27.75 4.59
N VAL A 160 -1.61 28.27 5.72
CA VAL A 160 -2.61 29.34 5.78
C VAL A 160 -1.99 30.57 6.42
N LYS A 161 -1.95 31.68 5.67
CA LYS A 161 -1.45 32.97 6.16
C LYS A 161 -2.62 33.92 6.43
N TRP A 162 -2.50 34.71 7.49
CA TRP A 162 -3.50 35.74 7.81
C TRP A 162 -3.67 36.74 6.67
N SER A 163 -2.58 37.06 5.97
CA SER A 163 -2.57 37.97 4.83
C SER A 163 -3.40 37.49 3.64
N GLY A 164 -3.52 36.17 3.43
CA GLY A 164 -4.36 35.59 2.38
C GLY A 164 -5.82 35.51 2.80
N ILE A 165 -6.07 34.96 4.00
CA ILE A 165 -7.42 34.80 4.55
C ILE A 165 -8.19 36.13 4.57
N ARG A 166 -7.54 37.22 4.97
CA ARG A 166 -8.19 38.54 5.05
C ARG A 166 -8.84 39.00 3.73
N LEU A 167 -8.37 38.51 2.57
CA LEU A 167 -8.91 38.86 1.26
C LEU A 167 -10.26 38.17 0.97
N ILE A 168 -10.53 37.03 1.59
CA ILE A 168 -11.72 36.20 1.32
C ILE A 168 -12.56 35.91 2.58
N LEU A 169 -12.16 36.45 3.74
CA LEU A 169 -12.80 36.18 5.04
C LEU A 169 -14.28 36.60 5.08
N GLU A 170 -14.61 37.77 4.53
CA GLU A 170 -16.01 38.24 4.49
C GLU A 170 -16.92 37.34 3.61
N PRO A 171 -16.51 36.97 2.38
CA PRO A 171 -17.21 35.93 1.62
C PRO A 171 -17.36 34.61 2.38
N LEU A 172 -16.29 34.10 3.01
CA LEU A 172 -16.35 32.85 3.77
C LEU A 172 -17.34 32.94 4.93
N LYS A 173 -17.32 34.05 5.67
CA LYS A 173 -18.23 34.28 6.80
C LYS A 173 -19.69 34.22 6.37
N LYS A 174 -20.04 34.89 5.27
CA LYS A 174 -21.39 34.83 4.68
C LYS A 174 -21.75 33.43 4.19
N PHE A 175 -20.80 32.74 3.54
CA PHE A 175 -21.01 31.37 3.07
C PHE A 175 -21.30 30.42 4.23
N THR A 176 -20.52 30.50 5.32
CA THR A 176 -20.63 29.61 6.48
C THR A 176 -21.92 29.73 7.28
N GLU A 177 -22.71 30.79 7.05
CA GLU A 177 -24.07 30.91 7.61
C GLU A 177 -25.06 29.93 6.94
N ARG A 178 -24.77 29.50 5.70
CA ARG A 178 -25.67 28.63 4.89
C ARG A 178 -25.04 27.32 4.42
N GLY A 179 -23.73 27.30 4.18
CA GLY A 179 -22.98 26.16 3.64
C GLY A 179 -21.96 25.62 4.65
N HIS A 180 -21.31 24.52 4.26
CA HIS A 180 -20.30 23.83 5.08
C HIS A 180 -18.90 24.01 4.53
N LEU A 181 -17.95 24.37 5.40
CA LEU A 181 -16.55 24.63 5.06
C LEU A 181 -15.64 23.61 5.76
N ARG A 182 -14.88 22.85 4.96
CA ARG A 182 -13.88 21.89 5.45
C ARG A 182 -12.49 22.32 5.06
N ILE A 183 -11.56 22.34 6.01
CA ILE A 183 -10.18 22.79 5.78
C ILE A 183 -9.20 21.75 6.29
N ILE A 184 -8.30 21.29 5.44
CA ILE A 184 -7.14 20.47 5.81
C ILE A 184 -5.88 21.33 5.64
N THR A 185 -5.07 21.38 6.70
CA THR A 185 -3.77 22.06 6.70
C THR A 185 -2.72 21.30 7.49
N THR A 186 -1.47 21.77 7.47
CA THR A 186 -0.36 21.18 8.24
C THR A 186 0.46 22.24 8.97
N SER A 187 1.18 21.79 10.00
CA SER A 187 2.23 22.55 10.70
C SER A 187 3.59 22.47 9.99
N TYR A 188 3.69 21.65 8.93
CA TYR A 188 4.89 21.48 8.10
C TYR A 188 5.46 22.83 7.62
N MET A 189 6.79 22.97 7.67
CA MET A 189 7.58 24.20 7.42
C MET A 189 7.34 25.36 8.39
N GLY A 190 6.48 25.20 9.41
CA GLY A 190 6.14 26.28 10.34
C GLY A 190 5.53 27.52 9.66
N ALA A 191 5.02 27.39 8.43
CA ALA A 191 4.58 28.53 7.62
C ALA A 191 3.15 28.97 7.95
N THR A 192 2.32 28.17 8.58
CA THR A 192 0.94 28.56 8.95
C THR A 192 0.95 29.65 10.04
N ASP A 193 0.02 30.61 9.96
CA ASP A 193 -0.21 31.62 11.01
C ASP A 193 -1.32 31.14 11.94
N VAL A 194 -1.04 31.03 13.24
CA VAL A 194 -2.01 30.55 14.26
C VAL A 194 -3.30 31.37 14.25
N LYS A 195 -3.16 32.70 14.17
CA LYS A 195 -4.31 33.62 14.08
C LYS A 195 -5.23 33.30 12.90
N ALA A 196 -4.69 32.84 11.78
CA ALA A 196 -5.52 32.53 10.62
C ALA A 196 -6.42 31.31 10.86
N ILE A 197 -5.89 30.28 11.54
CA ILE A 197 -6.66 29.10 11.93
C ILE A 197 -7.69 29.44 13.00
N GLU A 198 -7.32 30.24 14.01
CA GLU A 198 -8.25 30.68 15.06
C GLU A 198 -9.44 31.47 14.51
N GLU A 199 -9.23 32.35 13.53
CA GLU A 199 -10.30 33.14 12.92
C GLU A 199 -11.19 32.30 12.00
N LEU A 200 -10.64 31.31 11.30
CA LEU A 200 -11.43 30.34 10.53
C LEU A 200 -12.27 29.44 11.45
N ALA A 201 -11.71 28.99 12.58
CA ALA A 201 -12.41 28.12 13.53
C ALA A 201 -13.62 28.80 14.19
N LYS A 202 -13.68 30.14 14.20
CA LYS A 202 -14.82 30.91 14.71
C LYS A 202 -16.00 30.99 13.75
N LEU A 203 -15.82 30.61 12.49
CA LEU A 203 -16.90 30.63 11.50
C LEU A 203 -17.89 29.49 11.82
N SER A 204 -19.20 29.74 11.61
CA SER A 204 -20.22 28.69 11.76
C SER A 204 -19.99 27.57 10.74
N ASN A 205 -20.51 26.37 10.97
CA ASN A 205 -20.45 25.24 10.01
C ASN A 205 -19.06 25.02 9.38
N THR A 206 -17.99 25.24 10.15
CA THR A 206 -16.60 25.15 9.69
C THR A 206 -15.86 24.10 10.49
N GLU A 207 -15.21 23.18 9.80
CA GLU A 207 -14.37 22.15 10.38
C GLU A 207 -12.95 22.27 9.85
N ILE A 208 -11.97 22.20 10.75
CA ILE A 208 -10.55 22.30 10.40
C ILE A 208 -9.86 21.06 10.93
N LYS A 209 -9.10 20.37 10.06
CA LYS A 209 -8.18 19.31 10.46
C LYS A 209 -6.73 19.72 10.19
N VAL A 210 -5.86 19.44 11.15
CA VAL A 210 -4.45 19.81 11.12
C VAL A 210 -3.59 18.58 11.30
N SER A 211 -2.60 18.42 10.41
CA SER A 211 -1.50 17.47 10.66
C SER A 211 -0.39 18.13 11.46
N TYR A 212 -0.10 17.55 12.63
CA TYR A 212 1.00 17.94 13.51
C TYR A 212 2.27 17.09 13.30
N ASP A 213 2.20 16.05 12.46
CA ASP A 213 3.31 15.14 12.17
C ASP A 213 4.13 15.61 10.95
N THR A 214 5.12 16.45 11.22
CA THR A 214 5.97 17.10 10.22
C THR A 214 7.07 16.21 9.65
N ALA A 215 7.37 15.10 10.33
CA ALA A 215 8.37 14.13 9.88
C ALA A 215 7.80 13.17 8.82
N ARG A 216 6.48 12.92 8.84
CA ARG A 216 5.83 11.85 8.08
C ARG A 216 4.87 12.37 7.02
N THR A 217 4.07 13.37 7.36
CA THR A 217 3.04 13.92 6.47
C THR A 217 3.51 15.25 5.87
N ARG A 218 4.24 15.16 4.75
CA ARG A 218 4.64 16.35 3.96
C ARG A 218 3.51 16.76 3.03
N LEU A 219 2.40 17.23 3.60
CA LEU A 219 1.30 17.77 2.82
C LEU A 219 1.76 19.08 2.15
N HIS A 220 2.07 19.01 0.85
CA HIS A 220 2.39 20.17 0.03
C HIS A 220 1.36 20.37 -1.10
N ALA A 221 0.13 19.90 -0.91
CA ALA A 221 -0.98 20.17 -1.83
C ALA A 221 -1.53 21.59 -1.65
N LYS A 222 -2.05 22.16 -2.74
CA LYS A 222 -2.86 23.39 -2.73
C LYS A 222 -4.04 23.17 -3.68
N SER A 223 -5.20 22.94 -3.08
CA SER A 223 -6.45 22.70 -3.78
C SER A 223 -7.60 23.45 -3.10
N TYR A 224 -8.45 24.08 -3.91
CA TYR A 224 -9.66 24.79 -3.48
C TYR A 224 -10.83 24.20 -4.27
N MET A 225 -11.76 23.53 -3.60
CA MET A 225 -12.88 22.82 -4.24
C MET A 225 -14.21 23.45 -3.83
N PHE A 226 -15.03 23.77 -4.83
CA PHE A 226 -16.32 24.45 -4.70
C PHE A 226 -17.41 23.57 -5.29
N TYR A 227 -18.18 22.94 -4.41
CA TYR A 227 -19.23 22.01 -4.82
C TYR A 227 -20.56 22.73 -4.96
N ARG A 228 -21.32 22.33 -5.99
CA ARG A 228 -22.65 22.84 -6.25
C ARG A 228 -23.62 21.70 -6.53
N GLU A 229 -24.79 21.73 -5.91
CA GLU A 229 -25.83 20.70 -6.09
C GLU A 229 -26.28 20.60 -7.57
N SER A 230 -26.15 21.68 -8.32
CA SER A 230 -26.39 21.74 -9.77
C SER A 230 -25.45 20.88 -10.63
N GLY A 231 -24.36 20.32 -10.08
CA GLY A 231 -23.37 19.53 -10.84
C GLY A 231 -22.34 20.36 -11.62
N PHE A 232 -22.30 21.70 -11.44
CA PHE A 232 -21.30 22.62 -12.00
C PHE A 232 -20.22 22.98 -10.95
N SER A 233 -19.68 21.96 -10.32
CA SER A 233 -18.63 22.09 -9.32
C SER A 233 -17.30 22.46 -9.98
N THR A 234 -16.48 23.22 -9.27
CA THR A 234 -15.19 23.73 -9.77
C THR A 234 -14.11 23.47 -8.74
N ALA A 235 -12.88 23.31 -9.20
CA ALA A 235 -11.73 23.23 -8.30
C ALA A 235 -10.51 23.93 -8.88
N TYR A 236 -9.63 24.41 -8.01
CA TYR A 236 -8.40 25.10 -8.38
C TYR A 236 -7.23 24.31 -7.80
N ILE A 237 -6.33 23.82 -8.66
CA ILE A 237 -5.07 23.16 -8.27
C ILE A 237 -3.92 23.99 -8.79
N GLY A 238 -2.90 24.19 -7.95
CA GLY A 238 -1.69 24.85 -8.42
C GLY A 238 -0.64 25.03 -7.35
N SER A 239 0.20 26.04 -7.53
CA SER A 239 1.25 26.44 -6.59
C SER A 239 0.75 27.40 -5.49
N SER A 240 -0.48 27.92 -5.60
CA SER A 240 -0.97 28.99 -4.73
C SER A 240 -1.46 28.52 -3.36
N ASN A 241 -0.67 28.79 -2.32
CA ASN A 241 -1.13 28.70 -0.93
C ASN A 241 -2.03 29.88 -0.55
N LEU A 242 -2.69 29.79 0.61
CA LEU A 242 -3.61 30.82 1.09
C LEU A 242 -2.84 32.00 1.72
N SER A 243 -2.17 32.78 0.87
CA SER A 243 -1.35 33.93 1.21
C SER A 243 -1.52 35.06 0.20
N ARG A 244 -1.35 36.32 0.62
CA ARG A 244 -1.53 37.49 -0.28
C ARG A 244 -0.66 37.40 -1.53
N ALA A 245 0.59 36.95 -1.41
CA ALA A 245 1.49 36.83 -2.55
C ALA A 245 0.92 35.86 -3.59
N ALA A 246 0.54 34.66 -3.14
CA ALA A 246 0.06 33.60 -4.03
C ALA A 246 -1.28 33.91 -4.72
N ILE A 247 -2.27 34.46 -4.01
CA ILE A 247 -3.62 34.65 -4.58
C ILE A 247 -3.87 36.04 -5.20
N SER A 248 -2.90 36.96 -5.17
CA SER A 248 -3.08 38.32 -5.68
C SER A 248 -2.03 38.79 -6.68
N SER A 249 -0.72 38.65 -6.40
CA SER A 249 0.32 39.33 -7.18
C SER A 249 1.52 38.45 -7.53
N GLY A 250 1.43 37.15 -7.25
CA GLY A 250 2.46 36.17 -7.53
C GLY A 250 2.30 35.61 -8.94
N LEU A 251 3.44 35.27 -9.56
CA LEU A 251 3.48 34.48 -10.79
C LEU A 251 3.25 33.01 -10.43
N GLU A 252 1.99 32.65 -10.18
CA GLU A 252 1.57 31.31 -9.80
C GLU A 252 0.84 30.65 -10.96
N TRP A 253 1.00 29.33 -11.11
CA TRP A 253 0.24 28.56 -12.10
C TRP A 253 -0.85 27.79 -11.38
N ASN A 254 -2.10 28.11 -11.67
CA ASN A 254 -3.26 27.39 -11.13
C ASN A 254 -4.20 26.99 -12.27
N VAL A 255 -4.60 25.73 -12.29
CA VAL A 255 -5.60 25.23 -13.22
C VAL A 255 -6.94 25.21 -12.50
N LYS A 256 -7.92 25.92 -13.04
CA LYS A 256 -9.33 25.73 -12.74
C LYS A 256 -9.82 24.52 -13.52
N ILE A 257 -10.31 23.54 -12.80
CA ILE A 257 -10.91 22.31 -13.30
C ILE A 257 -12.42 22.42 -13.06
N THR A 258 -13.21 21.96 -14.01
CA THR A 258 -14.68 21.94 -13.87
C THR A 258 -15.20 20.52 -14.01
N SER A 259 -16.26 20.18 -13.29
CA SER A 259 -16.92 18.86 -13.38
C SER A 259 -17.50 18.58 -14.77
N GLN A 260 -17.74 19.62 -15.57
CA GLN A 260 -18.34 19.51 -16.90
C GLN A 260 -17.33 19.22 -18.01
N ASP A 261 -16.06 19.57 -17.80
CA ASP A 261 -14.97 19.41 -18.76
C ASP A 261 -14.06 18.24 -18.36
N GLN A 262 -13.77 18.10 -17.05
CA GLN A 262 -12.89 17.06 -16.52
C GLN A 262 -13.53 16.35 -15.31
N PRO A 263 -14.66 15.64 -15.50
CA PRO A 263 -15.39 14.95 -14.43
C PRO A 263 -14.50 13.97 -13.66
N SER A 264 -13.74 13.11 -14.37
CA SER A 264 -12.86 12.12 -13.74
C SER A 264 -11.75 12.72 -12.88
N THR A 265 -11.28 13.93 -13.23
CA THR A 265 -10.28 14.64 -12.42
C THR A 265 -10.93 15.24 -11.18
N MET A 266 -12.14 15.80 -11.28
CA MET A 266 -12.89 16.28 -10.12
C MET A 266 -13.21 15.14 -9.15
N ASP A 267 -13.68 13.99 -9.64
CA ASP A 267 -13.97 12.81 -8.82
C ASP A 267 -12.71 12.34 -8.08
N LYS A 268 -11.56 12.31 -8.77
CA LYS A 268 -10.27 12.00 -8.14
C LYS A 268 -9.91 13.01 -7.04
N MET A 269 -10.14 14.30 -7.26
CA MET A 269 -9.84 15.34 -6.28
C MET A 269 -10.70 15.20 -5.03
N GLU A 270 -12.01 14.99 -5.20
CA GLU A 270 -12.94 14.76 -4.10
C GLU A 270 -12.55 13.49 -3.33
N ALA A 271 -12.32 12.38 -4.04
CA ALA A 271 -11.88 11.14 -3.44
C ALA A 271 -10.58 11.30 -2.64
N THR A 272 -9.58 12.02 -3.19
CA THR A 272 -8.33 12.31 -2.48
C THR A 272 -8.57 13.16 -1.23
N PHE A 273 -9.45 14.16 -1.31
CA PHE A 273 -9.80 14.97 -0.15
C PHE A 273 -10.48 14.14 0.94
N GLU A 274 -11.45 13.29 0.60
CA GLU A 274 -12.13 12.42 1.57
C GLU A 274 -11.17 11.44 2.24
N SER A 275 -10.21 10.87 1.50
CA SER A 275 -9.17 10.03 2.10
C SER A 275 -8.31 10.78 3.11
N TYR A 276 -7.90 12.03 2.83
CA TYR A 276 -7.16 12.83 3.82
C TYR A 276 -8.05 13.28 4.97
N TRP A 277 -9.30 13.67 4.68
CA TRP A 277 -10.26 14.11 5.68
C TRP A 277 -10.52 13.01 6.71
N ASN A 278 -10.60 11.76 6.28
CA ASN A 278 -10.88 10.61 7.13
C ASN A 278 -9.63 9.86 7.62
N SER A 279 -8.43 10.36 7.31
CA SER A 279 -7.17 9.80 7.78
C SER A 279 -6.90 10.18 9.23
N SER A 280 -6.34 9.25 10.00
CA SER A 280 -5.89 9.46 11.37
C SER A 280 -4.68 10.40 11.49
N GLU A 281 -4.02 10.74 10.38
CA GLU A 281 -2.91 11.70 10.34
C GLU A 281 -3.35 13.17 10.54
N PHE A 282 -4.64 13.45 10.35
CA PHE A 282 -5.20 14.79 10.44
C PHE A 282 -6.17 14.87 11.62
N GLU A 283 -5.78 15.63 12.64
CA GLU A 283 -6.58 15.79 13.86
C GLU A 283 -7.53 16.98 13.73
N THR A 284 -8.77 16.82 14.19
CA THR A 284 -9.74 17.93 14.26
C THR A 284 -9.26 19.00 15.24
N TYR A 285 -9.15 20.25 14.77
CA TYR A 285 -8.77 21.39 15.58
C TYR A 285 -9.95 21.89 16.41
N GLN A 286 -9.78 21.93 17.74
CA GLN A 286 -10.78 22.44 18.68
C GLN A 286 -10.35 23.78 19.30
N GLU A 287 -11.29 24.50 19.90
CA GLU A 287 -11.10 25.86 20.46
C GLU A 287 -10.10 25.93 21.65
N GLY A 288 -9.43 24.83 22.01
CA GLY A 288 -8.33 24.75 22.98
C GLY A 288 -6.95 24.39 22.40
N ASP A 289 -6.86 24.03 21.11
CA ASP A 289 -5.64 23.47 20.50
C ASP A 289 -4.63 24.52 20.05
N SER A 290 -4.89 25.82 20.28
CA SER A 290 -3.99 26.91 19.89
C SER A 290 -2.56 26.72 20.41
N LYS A 291 -2.40 26.25 21.66
CA LYS A 291 -1.06 25.95 22.21
C LYS A 291 -0.37 24.80 21.47
N LYS A 292 -1.09 23.71 21.19
CA LYS A 292 -0.57 22.56 20.44
C LYS A 292 -0.10 22.98 19.05
N LEU A 293 -0.88 23.82 18.36
CA LEU A 293 -0.52 24.36 17.06
C LEU A 293 0.67 25.33 17.11
N GLN A 294 0.72 26.22 18.10
CA GLN A 294 1.86 27.10 18.33
C GLN A 294 3.14 26.31 18.57
N GLU A 295 3.11 25.29 19.42
CA GLU A 295 4.26 24.43 19.72
C GLU A 295 4.75 23.67 18.49
N ALA A 296 3.84 23.10 17.69
CA ALA A 296 4.19 22.39 16.46
C ALA A 296 4.84 23.31 15.42
N ILE A 297 4.26 24.50 15.19
CA ILE A 297 4.81 25.49 14.26
C ILE A 297 6.16 26.03 14.75
N TYR A 298 6.30 26.29 16.05
CA TYR A 298 7.53 26.78 16.65
C TYR A 298 8.66 25.75 16.53
N ARG A 299 8.36 24.47 16.80
CA ARG A 299 9.30 23.36 16.64
C ARG A 299 9.89 23.32 15.23
N GLU A 300 9.08 23.55 14.20
CA GLU A 300 9.58 23.58 12.83
C GLU A 300 10.36 24.85 12.47
N ARG A 301 9.98 26.02 12.98
CA ARG A 301 10.70 27.27 12.69
C ARG A 301 12.08 27.34 13.32
N TYR A 302 12.28 26.69 14.47
CA TYR A 302 13.48 26.81 15.29
C TYR A 302 14.20 25.47 15.48
N LYS A 303 14.01 24.53 14.55
CA LYS A 303 14.57 23.18 14.60
C LYS A 303 16.12 23.18 14.65
N ASP A 304 16.75 24.24 14.17
CA ASP A 304 18.20 24.43 14.11
C ASP A 304 18.81 25.11 15.36
N ASP A 305 18.02 25.45 16.39
CA ASP A 305 18.56 26.07 17.61
C ASP A 305 19.09 25.00 18.60
N PRO A 306 20.40 24.94 18.88
CA PRO A 306 20.98 23.96 19.81
C PRO A 306 20.48 24.07 21.26
N ASN A 307 19.78 25.15 21.64
CA ASN A 307 19.15 25.29 22.97
C ASN A 307 17.74 24.68 23.06
N PHE A 308 17.23 24.06 21.99
CA PHE A 308 15.85 23.55 21.91
C PHE A 308 15.50 22.47 22.95
N ASN A 309 16.48 21.67 23.40
CA ASN A 309 16.25 20.57 24.35
C ASN A 309 15.84 20.99 25.77
N ASN A 310 15.80 22.30 26.08
CA ASN A 310 15.48 22.81 27.42
C ASN A 310 14.05 23.35 27.60
N PHE A 311 13.21 23.39 26.56
CA PHE A 311 11.80 23.70 26.73
C PHE A 311 11.03 22.43 27.11
N GLY A 312 10.71 22.34 28.41
CA GLY A 312 10.07 21.23 29.12
C GLY A 312 8.75 20.73 28.51
N THR A 313 8.85 20.04 27.38
CA THR A 313 7.76 19.30 26.76
C THR A 313 7.75 17.89 27.34
N ASN A 314 6.59 17.45 27.83
CA ASN A 314 6.37 16.07 28.23
C ASN A 314 6.03 15.30 26.93
N PRO A 315 6.95 14.54 26.30
CA PRO A 315 6.70 13.85 25.03
C PRO A 315 5.60 12.76 25.10
N TYR A 316 5.06 12.51 26.30
CA TYR A 316 4.13 11.42 26.62
C TYR A 316 2.64 11.71 26.34
N ILE A 317 2.29 12.84 25.73
CA ILE A 317 0.86 13.24 25.52
C ILE A 317 0.35 12.89 24.11
N MET A 318 1.21 12.48 23.16
CA MET A 318 0.74 12.09 21.83
C MET A 318 0.32 10.62 21.76
N GLU A 319 -0.88 10.39 21.26
CA GLU A 319 -1.42 9.06 20.99
C GLU A 319 -0.65 8.40 19.84
N ILE A 320 0.15 7.38 20.15
CA ILE A 320 0.82 6.57 19.13
C ILE A 320 -0.17 5.54 18.58
N GLN A 321 -0.62 5.78 17.35
CA GLN A 321 -1.36 4.83 16.52
C GLN A 321 -0.38 4.01 15.65
N PRO A 322 -0.65 2.71 15.40
CA PRO A 322 0.11 1.95 14.43
C PRO A 322 -0.03 2.58 13.05
N TYR A 323 1.07 2.67 12.31
CA TYR A 323 0.94 2.88 10.87
C TYR A 323 0.24 1.71 10.20
N PRO A 324 -0.33 1.88 8.99
CA PRO A 324 -0.98 0.79 8.25
C PRO A 324 -0.11 -0.46 8.12
N TYR A 325 1.21 -0.30 7.97
CA TYR A 325 2.10 -1.47 7.93
C TYR A 325 2.34 -2.14 9.27
N GLN A 326 2.43 -1.37 10.35
CA GLN A 326 2.57 -1.92 11.69
C GLN A 326 1.28 -2.65 12.05
N GLN A 327 0.13 -2.07 11.68
CA GLN A 327 -1.16 -2.72 11.76
C GLN A 327 -1.16 -4.06 11.00
N ALA A 328 -0.64 -4.11 9.77
CA ALA A 328 -0.50 -5.38 9.04
C ALA A 328 0.40 -6.41 9.76
N ILE A 329 1.48 -6.00 10.44
CA ILE A 329 2.28 -6.92 11.27
C ILE A 329 1.45 -7.41 12.46
N LEU A 330 0.75 -6.50 13.14
CA LEU A 330 -0.06 -6.84 14.30
C LEU A 330 -1.23 -7.75 13.95
N ASP A 331 -1.84 -7.59 12.77
CA ASP A 331 -2.90 -8.45 12.26
C ASP A 331 -2.38 -9.86 11.98
N LYS A 332 -1.18 -9.99 11.38
CA LYS A 332 -0.52 -11.29 11.19
C LYS A 332 -0.12 -11.96 12.50
N LEU A 333 0.40 -11.20 13.47
CA LEU A 333 0.70 -11.71 14.81
C LEU A 333 -0.58 -12.17 15.54
N ALA A 334 -1.71 -11.50 15.30
CA ALA A 334 -3.00 -11.94 15.80
C ALA A 334 -3.43 -13.26 15.15
N ALA A 335 -3.32 -13.38 13.83
CA ALA A 335 -3.61 -14.63 13.11
C ALA A 335 -2.78 -15.82 13.63
N GLU A 336 -1.45 -15.65 13.79
CA GLU A 336 -0.55 -16.66 14.38
C GLU A 336 -1.02 -17.17 15.75
N ARG A 337 -1.57 -16.30 16.60
CA ARG A 337 -1.94 -16.67 17.97
C ARG A 337 -3.38 -17.15 18.10
N GLU A 338 -4.30 -16.52 17.38
CA GLU A 338 -5.74 -16.78 17.46
C GLU A 338 -6.15 -17.99 16.62
N ILE A 339 -5.56 -18.14 15.43
CA ILE A 339 -5.89 -19.21 14.48
C ILE A 339 -4.96 -20.40 14.68
N HIS A 340 -3.64 -20.15 14.69
CA HIS A 340 -2.65 -21.22 14.70
C HIS A 340 -2.20 -21.64 16.10
N HIS A 341 -2.59 -20.90 17.13
CA HIS A 341 -2.13 -21.08 18.51
C HIS A 341 -0.61 -21.08 18.66
N ARG A 342 0.09 -20.33 17.79
CA ARG A 342 1.54 -20.16 17.78
C ARG A 342 1.92 -18.88 18.52
N TYR A 343 2.52 -19.05 19.69
CA TYR A 343 2.89 -17.93 20.58
C TYR A 343 4.39 -17.61 20.59
N LYS A 344 5.19 -18.36 19.83
CA LYS A 344 6.60 -18.07 19.57
C LYS A 344 6.69 -17.47 18.17
N ASN A 345 6.77 -16.14 18.08
CA ASN A 345 6.70 -15.44 16.80
C ASN A 345 8.01 -14.69 16.52
N LEU A 346 8.57 -14.90 15.32
CA LEU A 346 9.71 -14.14 14.81
C LEU A 346 9.25 -13.07 13.82
N VAL A 347 9.54 -11.81 14.12
CA VAL A 347 9.32 -10.68 13.23
C VAL A 347 10.64 -10.28 12.58
N VAL A 348 10.70 -10.44 11.26
CA VAL A 348 11.81 -9.99 10.43
C VAL A 348 11.44 -8.65 9.82
N ALA A 349 12.12 -7.58 10.24
CA ALA A 349 11.87 -6.24 9.70
C ALA A 349 13.16 -5.43 9.60
N ALA A 350 13.31 -4.73 8.47
CA ALA A 350 14.48 -3.91 8.19
C ALA A 350 14.78 -2.90 9.32
N THR A 351 16.05 -2.59 9.55
CA THR A 351 16.45 -1.62 10.58
C THR A 351 15.85 -0.25 10.28
N GLY A 352 15.22 0.41 11.26
CA GLY A 352 14.56 1.71 11.06
C GLY A 352 13.03 1.64 10.86
N THR A 353 12.45 0.45 10.69
CA THR A 353 11.00 0.27 10.45
C THR A 353 10.13 0.29 11.72
N GLY A 354 10.65 0.76 12.85
CA GLY A 354 9.88 0.87 14.09
C GLY A 354 9.54 -0.47 14.78
N LYS A 355 10.43 -1.48 14.71
CA LYS A 355 10.27 -2.78 15.39
C LYS A 355 9.83 -2.66 16.86
N THR A 356 10.47 -1.75 17.59
CA THR A 356 10.14 -1.45 18.99
C THR A 356 8.72 -0.92 19.18
N VAL A 357 8.21 -0.12 18.25
CA VAL A 357 6.82 0.39 18.30
C VAL A 357 5.83 -0.76 18.12
N VAL A 358 6.10 -1.67 17.16
CA VAL A 358 5.29 -2.87 16.94
C VAL A 358 5.26 -3.74 18.19
N ALA A 359 6.42 -4.02 18.79
CA ALA A 359 6.53 -4.76 20.05
C ALA A 359 5.71 -4.13 21.19
N ALA A 360 5.76 -2.80 21.32
CA ALA A 360 5.01 -2.08 22.33
C ALA A 360 3.48 -2.11 22.09
N LEU A 361 3.05 -1.96 20.84
CA LEU A 361 1.64 -2.04 20.45
C LEU A 361 1.08 -3.45 20.61
N ASP A 362 1.88 -4.47 20.28
CA ASP A 362 1.53 -5.88 20.47
C ASP A 362 1.36 -6.21 21.96
N TYR A 363 2.30 -5.77 22.80
CA TYR A 363 2.17 -5.88 24.25
C TYR A 363 0.95 -5.12 24.78
N ARG A 364 0.62 -3.93 24.24
CA ARG A 364 -0.60 -3.19 24.59
C ARG A 364 -1.87 -3.98 24.27
N ARG A 365 -1.95 -4.62 23.10
CA ARG A 365 -3.07 -5.52 22.73
C ARG A 365 -3.16 -6.71 23.68
N PHE A 366 -2.02 -7.30 24.03
CA PHE A 366 -1.97 -8.39 25.00
C PHE A 366 -2.50 -7.96 26.38
N CYS A 367 -2.11 -6.77 26.87
CA CYS A 367 -2.63 -6.21 28.11
C CYS A 367 -4.15 -6.05 28.10
N GLN A 368 -4.72 -5.62 26.97
CA GLN A 368 -6.18 -5.46 26.83
C GLN A 368 -6.92 -6.80 26.93
N LYS A 369 -6.33 -7.90 26.43
CA LYS A 369 -6.92 -9.25 26.48
C LYS A 369 -6.69 -9.99 27.80
N PHE A 370 -5.64 -9.66 28.55
CA PHE A 370 -5.21 -10.39 29.74
C PHE A 370 -6.13 -10.20 30.98
N GLY A 371 -7.08 -9.27 30.92
CA GLY A 371 -8.03 -8.96 32.00
C GLY A 371 -7.57 -7.85 32.94
N HIS A 372 -8.52 -7.20 33.65
CA HIS A 372 -8.27 -6.01 34.46
C HIS A 372 -7.60 -6.26 35.83
N GLU A 373 -7.35 -7.52 36.22
CA GLU A 373 -6.91 -7.87 37.57
C GLU A 373 -5.40 -7.63 37.82
N ARG A 374 -4.54 -7.79 36.80
CA ARG A 374 -3.11 -7.45 36.90
C ARG A 374 -2.50 -7.06 35.54
N LYS A 375 -1.56 -6.11 35.55
CA LYS A 375 -0.73 -5.82 34.36
C LYS A 375 0.15 -7.05 34.03
N PRO A 376 0.23 -7.52 32.78
CA PRO A 376 1.08 -8.64 32.41
C PRO A 376 2.56 -8.31 32.62
N ARG A 377 3.36 -9.30 33.03
CA ARG A 377 4.80 -9.11 33.24
C ARG A 377 5.57 -9.19 31.92
N LEU A 378 6.50 -8.26 31.72
CA LEU A 378 7.28 -8.08 30.49
C LEU A 378 8.79 -8.19 30.77
N LEU A 379 9.49 -8.98 29.95
CA LEU A 379 10.95 -8.97 29.89
C LEU A 379 11.39 -8.56 28.48
N PHE A 380 12.04 -7.40 28.37
CA PHE A 380 12.64 -6.92 27.13
C PHE A 380 14.16 -7.10 27.20
N VAL A 381 14.72 -7.82 26.24
CA VAL A 381 16.15 -8.17 26.20
C VAL A 381 16.79 -7.61 24.94
N ALA A 382 17.94 -6.95 25.12
CA ALA A 382 18.80 -6.54 24.01
C ALA A 382 20.27 -6.68 24.40
N HIS A 383 21.17 -6.55 23.43
CA HIS A 383 22.61 -6.70 23.65
C HIS A 383 23.33 -5.39 24.02
N ARG A 384 22.67 -4.24 23.92
CA ARG A 384 23.25 -2.90 24.17
C ARG A 384 22.39 -2.03 25.06
N GLU A 385 23.05 -1.17 25.84
CA GLU A 385 22.40 -0.24 26.75
C GLU A 385 21.53 0.80 26.01
N GLU A 386 22.08 1.37 24.95
CA GLU A 386 21.44 2.44 24.18
C GLU A 386 20.11 1.97 23.56
N LEU A 387 20.08 0.72 23.07
CA LEU A 387 18.87 0.10 22.52
C LEU A 387 17.80 -0.11 23.59
N LEU A 388 18.20 -0.47 24.82
CA LEU A 388 17.27 -0.65 25.94
C LEU A 388 16.68 0.68 26.39
N GLN A 389 17.48 1.74 26.47
CA GLN A 389 17.01 3.07 26.83
C GLN A 389 16.00 3.61 25.80
N GLN A 390 16.31 3.48 24.50
CA GLN A 390 15.39 3.85 23.42
C GLN A 390 14.10 3.02 23.45
N SER A 391 14.21 1.73 23.73
CA SER A 391 13.05 0.84 23.81
C SER A 391 12.14 1.18 24.98
N LEU A 392 12.71 1.44 26.15
CA LEU A 392 11.97 1.86 27.35
C LEU A 392 11.19 3.16 27.10
N ALA A 393 11.82 4.16 26.47
CA ALA A 393 11.17 5.43 26.12
C ALA A 393 9.98 5.22 25.15
N THR A 394 10.13 4.33 24.19
CA THR A 394 9.08 3.96 23.23
C THR A 394 7.90 3.31 23.93
N PHE A 395 8.14 2.32 24.81
CA PHE A 395 7.09 1.65 25.58
C PHE A 395 6.32 2.61 26.49
N ARG A 396 7.01 3.51 27.19
CA ARG A 396 6.37 4.55 28.02
C ARG A 396 5.41 5.43 27.22
N SER A 397 5.78 5.75 25.98
CA SER A 397 4.96 6.57 25.07
C SER A 397 3.73 5.80 24.57
N VAL A 398 3.91 4.55 24.12
CA VAL A 398 2.81 3.72 23.61
C VAL A 398 1.81 3.32 24.71
N MET A 399 2.31 3.05 25.91
CA MET A 399 1.50 2.68 27.08
C MET A 399 0.88 3.90 27.79
N ARG A 400 1.29 5.13 27.42
CA ARG A 400 0.92 6.39 28.09
C ARG A 400 1.19 6.38 29.60
N ASP A 401 2.31 5.79 29.99
CA ASP A 401 2.71 5.61 31.38
C ASP A 401 4.20 5.95 31.53
N PRO A 402 4.54 7.15 32.06
CA PRO A 402 5.93 7.56 32.22
C PRO A 402 6.68 6.74 33.27
N THR A 403 5.96 6.02 34.13
CA THR A 403 6.53 5.13 35.16
C THR A 403 6.73 3.70 34.67
N PHE A 404 6.32 3.41 33.43
CA PHE A 404 6.41 2.07 32.86
C PHE A 404 7.87 1.61 32.72
N GLY A 405 8.16 0.42 33.25
CA GLY A 405 9.40 -0.30 33.02
C GLY A 405 10.62 0.18 33.83
N SER A 406 11.45 -0.77 34.22
CA SER A 406 12.76 -0.55 34.86
C SER A 406 13.90 -1.00 33.95
N LEU A 407 15.04 -0.30 34.01
CA LEU A 407 16.25 -0.64 33.25
C LEU A 407 17.26 -1.38 34.13
N LEU A 408 17.83 -2.48 33.64
CA LEU A 408 18.91 -3.23 34.29
C LEU A 408 20.10 -3.41 33.34
N VAL A 409 21.08 -2.53 33.50
CA VAL A 409 22.34 -2.55 32.74
C VAL A 409 23.51 -2.29 33.68
N GLY A 410 24.64 -2.99 33.45
CA GLY A 410 25.82 -2.93 34.32
C GLY A 410 25.62 -3.64 35.67
N ARG A 411 26.61 -3.47 36.56
CA ARG A 411 26.64 -4.14 37.89
C ARG A 411 25.92 -3.37 38.99
N GLU A 412 25.92 -2.04 38.92
CA GLU A 412 25.45 -1.16 40.01
C GLU A 412 23.95 -0.82 39.97
N ASN A 413 23.30 -1.02 38.82
CA ASN A 413 21.89 -0.67 38.64
C ASN A 413 20.95 -1.71 39.28
N HIS A 414 20.04 -1.27 40.15
CA HIS A 414 19.05 -2.10 40.84
C HIS A 414 17.64 -1.61 40.49
N PRO A 415 16.86 -2.38 39.71
CA PRO A 415 15.53 -1.95 39.29
C PRO A 415 14.56 -1.97 40.49
N GLU A 416 13.68 -0.96 40.56
CA GLU A 416 12.66 -0.86 41.62
C GLU A 416 11.61 -1.96 41.50
N THR A 417 11.29 -2.37 40.27
CA THR A 417 10.42 -3.50 39.96
C THR A 417 11.03 -4.34 38.85
N ILE A 418 10.75 -5.64 38.89
CA ILE A 418 11.11 -6.60 37.85
C ILE A 418 9.88 -7.06 37.05
N ASP A 419 8.69 -6.51 37.30
CA ASP A 419 7.47 -6.90 36.57
C ASP A 419 7.51 -6.45 35.10
N GLN A 420 8.12 -5.29 34.81
CA GLN A 420 8.41 -4.83 33.45
C GLN A 420 9.89 -4.44 33.36
N LEU A 421 10.73 -5.35 32.89
CA LEU A 421 12.18 -5.24 32.96
C LEU A 421 12.80 -5.13 31.57
N PHE A 422 13.65 -4.12 31.38
CA PHE A 422 14.50 -3.94 30.20
C PHE A 422 15.94 -4.27 30.60
N VAL A 423 16.49 -5.36 30.09
CA VAL A 423 17.75 -5.93 30.58
C VAL A 423 18.74 -6.24 29.46
N SER A 424 20.03 -6.01 29.72
CA SER A 424 21.07 -6.49 28.82
C SER A 424 21.34 -7.97 29.04
N ILE A 425 21.62 -8.74 27.98
CA ILE A 425 21.93 -10.17 28.14
C ILE A 425 23.14 -10.42 29.07
N GLN A 426 24.09 -9.48 29.10
CA GLN A 426 25.26 -9.54 29.97
C GLN A 426 24.87 -9.34 31.44
N SER A 427 24.02 -8.35 31.73
CA SER A 427 23.50 -8.10 33.07
C SER A 427 22.67 -9.27 33.58
N PHE A 428 21.82 -9.85 32.71
CA PHE A 428 21.01 -11.03 33.00
C PHE A 428 21.87 -12.20 33.51
N GLN A 429 22.99 -12.48 32.82
CA GLN A 429 23.91 -13.54 33.24
C GLN A 429 24.70 -13.17 34.49
N SER A 430 25.29 -11.97 34.53
CA SER A 430 26.19 -11.56 35.61
C SER A 430 25.53 -11.54 36.98
N LYS A 431 24.20 -11.36 37.01
CA LYS A 431 23.38 -11.34 38.22
C LYS A 431 22.69 -12.67 38.50
N ASP A 432 23.02 -13.75 37.79
CA ASP A 432 22.40 -15.08 37.95
C ASP A 432 20.86 -14.99 38.03
N PHE A 433 20.25 -14.23 37.11
CA PHE A 433 18.86 -13.77 37.26
C PHE A 433 17.85 -14.92 37.40
N THR A 434 18.13 -16.07 36.77
CA THR A 434 17.34 -17.31 36.87
C THR A 434 17.36 -17.95 38.27
N LYS A 435 18.34 -17.63 39.12
CA LYS A 435 18.36 -18.06 40.53
C LYS A 435 17.52 -17.14 41.41
N HIS A 436 17.48 -15.86 41.08
CA HIS A 436 16.77 -14.84 41.87
C HIS A 436 15.28 -14.72 41.51
N VAL A 437 14.91 -15.11 40.29
CA VAL A 437 13.51 -15.25 39.84
C VAL A 437 13.30 -16.72 39.46
N PRO A 438 13.02 -17.59 40.46
CA PRO A 438 13.02 -19.05 40.27
C PRO A 438 11.76 -19.58 39.55
N ASP A 439 10.76 -18.72 39.34
CA ASP A 439 9.54 -19.07 38.62
C ASP A 439 9.76 -18.93 37.11
N LYS A 440 9.70 -20.06 36.40
CA LYS A 440 9.85 -20.12 34.94
C LYS A 440 8.72 -19.41 34.19
N ASN A 441 7.55 -19.29 34.80
CA ASN A 441 6.37 -18.64 34.22
C ASN A 441 6.21 -17.21 34.73
N TYR A 442 7.25 -16.65 35.36
CA TYR A 442 7.17 -15.34 35.97
C TYR A 442 6.81 -14.24 34.96
N TYR A 443 7.41 -14.27 33.77
CA TYR A 443 7.14 -13.31 32.71
C TYR A 443 6.05 -13.82 31.77
N ASP A 444 4.99 -13.04 31.59
CA ASP A 444 3.91 -13.38 30.67
C ASP A 444 4.31 -13.11 29.20
N PHE A 445 5.19 -12.12 28.96
CA PHE A 445 5.64 -11.70 27.63
C PHE A 445 7.16 -11.49 27.63
N ILE A 446 7.88 -12.16 26.73
CA ILE A 446 9.31 -11.95 26.52
C ILE A 446 9.56 -11.42 25.11
N ILE A 447 10.34 -10.33 25.02
CA ILE A 447 10.74 -9.69 23.78
C ILE A 447 12.26 -9.72 23.70
N ILE A 448 12.80 -10.22 22.61
CA ILE A 448 14.24 -10.24 22.35
C ILE A 448 14.51 -9.52 21.04
N ASP A 449 15.18 -8.38 21.13
CA ASP A 449 15.63 -7.61 19.97
C ASP A 449 16.98 -8.10 19.46
N GLU A 450 17.20 -7.98 18.15
CA GLU A 450 18.33 -8.58 17.41
C GLU A 450 18.51 -10.08 17.71
N PHE A 451 17.42 -10.83 17.52
CA PHE A 451 17.34 -12.26 17.83
C PHE A 451 18.35 -13.13 17.07
N HIS A 452 18.98 -12.64 15.99
CA HIS A 452 20.06 -13.35 15.31
C HIS A 452 21.25 -13.71 16.23
N HIS A 453 21.38 -13.06 17.39
CA HIS A 453 22.35 -13.40 18.44
C HIS A 453 21.93 -14.56 19.38
N ALA A 454 20.70 -15.06 19.29
CA ALA A 454 20.11 -16.00 20.25
C ALA A 454 20.86 -17.33 20.42
N ALA A 455 21.67 -17.74 19.44
CA ALA A 455 22.47 -18.97 19.51
C ALA A 455 23.68 -18.86 20.44
N ALA A 456 24.05 -17.65 20.90
CA ALA A 456 25.12 -17.51 21.87
C ALA A 456 24.75 -18.23 23.19
N PRO A 457 25.71 -18.89 23.87
CA PRO A 457 25.45 -19.58 25.14
C PRO A 457 24.75 -18.71 26.18
N SER A 458 24.94 -17.39 26.10
CA SER A 458 24.29 -16.42 26.96
C SER A 458 22.78 -16.34 26.79
N TYR A 459 22.29 -16.25 25.56
CA TYR A 459 20.86 -16.28 25.26
C TYR A 459 20.25 -17.65 25.52
N GLN A 460 21.00 -18.74 25.29
CA GLN A 460 20.52 -20.09 25.59
C GLN A 460 20.13 -20.26 27.07
N SER A 461 20.88 -19.65 27.99
CA SER A 461 20.55 -19.72 29.42
C SER A 461 19.19 -19.08 29.78
N LEU A 462 18.77 -18.06 29.02
CA LEU A 462 17.48 -17.39 29.19
C LEU A 462 16.36 -18.18 28.50
N LEU A 463 16.57 -18.51 27.21
CA LEU A 463 15.59 -19.16 26.35
C LEU A 463 15.24 -20.59 26.80
N SER A 464 16.18 -21.30 27.44
CA SER A 464 15.93 -22.64 28.00
C SER A 464 15.28 -22.62 29.38
N TYR A 465 15.24 -21.46 30.05
CA TYR A 465 14.77 -21.35 31.42
C TYR A 465 13.33 -20.84 31.53
N TYR A 466 13.02 -19.70 30.91
CA TYR A 466 11.68 -19.10 30.98
C TYR A 466 10.72 -19.70 29.96
N GLU A 467 9.46 -19.86 30.37
CA GLU A 467 8.37 -20.39 29.57
C GLU A 467 7.23 -19.35 29.50
N PRO A 468 7.43 -18.23 28.77
CA PRO A 468 6.43 -17.17 28.73
C PRO A 468 5.22 -17.57 27.90
N LYS A 469 4.08 -16.89 28.13
CA LYS A 469 2.89 -17.06 27.28
C LYS A 469 3.15 -16.58 25.86
N ILE A 470 3.95 -15.52 25.68
CA ILE A 470 4.37 -15.01 24.37
C ILE A 470 5.88 -14.82 24.35
N LEU A 471 6.52 -15.37 23.32
CA LEU A 471 7.93 -15.11 22.97
C LEU A 471 7.98 -14.41 21.62
N LEU A 472 8.41 -13.15 21.61
CA LEU A 472 8.56 -12.34 20.41
C LEU A 472 10.04 -12.11 20.12
N GLY A 473 10.53 -12.69 19.02
CA GLY A 473 11.85 -12.38 18.48
C GLY A 473 11.74 -11.30 17.42
N MET A 474 12.67 -10.34 17.44
CA MET A 474 12.76 -9.31 16.41
C MET A 474 14.17 -9.31 15.80
N THR A 475 14.27 -9.31 14.49
CA THR A 475 15.56 -9.23 13.79
C THR A 475 15.39 -8.56 12.43
N ALA A 476 16.46 -8.02 11.86
CA ALA A 476 16.46 -7.67 10.43
C ALA A 476 16.80 -8.86 9.54
N THR A 477 17.45 -9.88 10.10
CA THR A 477 18.02 -11.01 9.35
C THR A 477 17.83 -12.31 10.12
N PRO A 478 17.03 -13.26 9.61
CA PRO A 478 16.87 -14.58 10.22
C PRO A 478 18.03 -15.52 9.87
N GLU A 479 18.71 -15.33 8.74
CA GLU A 479 19.90 -16.10 8.39
C GLU A 479 21.12 -15.62 9.16
N ARG A 480 22.01 -16.56 9.52
CA ARG A 480 23.23 -16.26 10.27
C ARG A 480 24.45 -16.33 9.35
N MET A 481 25.49 -15.57 9.71
CA MET A 481 26.79 -15.59 9.01
C MET A 481 27.52 -16.94 9.08
N ASP A 482 27.19 -17.81 10.04
CA ASP A 482 27.74 -19.17 10.14
C ASP A 482 26.90 -20.22 9.39
N GLY A 483 25.92 -19.78 8.57
CA GLY A 483 25.05 -20.65 7.77
C GLY A 483 23.98 -21.38 8.58
N LYS A 484 23.84 -21.09 9.89
CA LYS A 484 22.80 -21.67 10.74
C LYS A 484 21.56 -20.77 10.78
N SER A 485 20.42 -21.33 11.18
CA SER A 485 19.15 -20.61 11.25
C SER A 485 18.71 -20.34 12.69
N VAL A 486 18.05 -19.20 12.95
CA VAL A 486 17.36 -18.94 14.24
C VAL A 486 15.91 -19.45 14.26
N LEU A 487 15.41 -19.93 13.11
CA LEU A 487 14.06 -20.48 12.98
C LEU A 487 13.75 -21.63 13.95
N PRO A 488 14.69 -22.49 14.39
CA PRO A 488 14.38 -23.55 15.36
C PRO A 488 13.81 -23.05 16.70
N TYR A 489 14.02 -21.79 17.08
CA TYR A 489 13.43 -21.20 18.30
C TYR A 489 11.95 -20.79 18.12
N PHE A 490 11.48 -20.75 16.87
CA PHE A 490 10.15 -20.32 16.44
C PHE A 490 9.51 -21.37 15.54
N ASP A 491 9.69 -22.64 15.90
CA ASP A 491 9.06 -23.79 15.24
C ASP A 491 9.33 -23.85 13.72
N GLY A 492 10.50 -23.35 13.30
CA GLY A 492 10.97 -23.40 11.91
C GLY A 492 10.41 -22.29 11.01
N ARG A 493 9.70 -21.29 11.54
CA ARG A 493 8.92 -20.32 10.75
C ARG A 493 9.23 -18.86 11.10
N ILE A 494 8.97 -17.98 10.12
CA ILE A 494 8.96 -16.52 10.29
C ILE A 494 7.49 -16.10 10.35
N ALA A 495 7.06 -15.46 11.44
CA ALA A 495 5.67 -15.05 11.60
C ALA A 495 5.33 -13.86 10.68
N VAL A 496 6.24 -12.88 10.59
CA VAL A 496 6.06 -11.71 9.74
C VAL A 496 7.40 -11.27 9.16
N GLU A 497 7.40 -10.96 7.86
CA GLU A 497 8.54 -10.34 7.18
C GLU A 497 8.11 -9.03 6.50
N ILE A 498 8.86 -7.95 6.74
CA ILE A 498 8.76 -6.72 5.94
C ILE A 498 10.02 -6.57 5.10
N ARG A 499 9.82 -6.67 3.79
CA ARG A 499 10.87 -6.47 2.80
C ARG A 499 11.26 -4.99 2.68
N LEU A 500 12.46 -4.76 2.17
CA LEU A 500 13.04 -3.43 1.99
C LEU A 500 12.18 -2.48 1.11
N PRO A 501 11.63 -2.93 -0.03
CA PRO A 501 10.83 -2.07 -0.91
C PRO A 501 9.63 -1.45 -0.20
N ASP A 502 8.90 -2.28 0.57
CA ASP A 502 7.76 -1.84 1.37
C ASP A 502 8.19 -0.77 2.40
N ALA A 503 9.35 -0.94 3.05
CA ALA A 503 9.83 0.02 4.05
C ALA A 503 10.15 1.40 3.46
N ILE A 504 10.64 1.45 2.22
CA ILE A 504 10.94 2.70 1.51
C ILE A 504 9.68 3.38 1.01
N ASP A 505 8.76 2.64 0.38
CA ASP A 505 7.46 3.18 -0.07
C ASP A 505 6.67 3.80 1.10
N ARG A 506 6.86 3.25 2.31
CA ARG A 506 6.25 3.72 3.55
C ARG A 506 7.00 4.89 4.20
N LYS A 507 8.03 5.44 3.53
CA LYS A 507 8.90 6.53 4.01
C LYS A 507 9.52 6.27 5.39
N LEU A 508 9.73 5.00 5.74
CA LEU A 508 10.44 4.60 6.98
C LEU A 508 11.94 4.59 6.77
N LEU A 509 12.33 4.45 5.50
CA LEU A 509 13.69 4.48 5.01
C LEU A 509 13.81 5.60 3.97
N CYS A 510 15.02 6.15 3.88
CA CYS A 510 15.41 7.09 2.85
C CYS A 510 15.42 6.35 1.49
N PRO A 511 14.90 6.94 0.41
CA PRO A 511 15.04 6.39 -0.93
C PRO A 511 16.51 6.23 -1.33
N PHE A 512 16.79 5.36 -2.31
CA PHE A 512 18.15 5.14 -2.80
C PHE A 512 18.28 5.34 -4.31
N GLN A 513 19.46 5.75 -4.74
CA GLN A 513 19.88 5.76 -6.13
C GLN A 513 20.99 4.73 -6.30
N TYR A 514 20.68 3.63 -6.97
CA TYR A 514 21.56 2.51 -7.18
C TYR A 514 22.16 2.55 -8.58
N PHE A 515 23.48 2.59 -8.66
CA PHE A 515 24.23 2.59 -9.90
C PHE A 515 25.08 1.31 -9.98
N GLY A 516 24.71 0.42 -10.89
CA GLY A 516 25.54 -0.71 -11.28
C GLY A 516 26.59 -0.25 -12.28
N VAL A 517 27.77 0.07 -11.78
CA VAL A 517 28.91 0.61 -12.52
C VAL A 517 29.69 -0.52 -13.17
N ASP A 518 30.16 -0.32 -14.40
CA ASP A 518 30.96 -1.29 -15.13
C ASP A 518 32.29 -1.57 -14.39
N ASP A 519 32.53 -2.82 -13.97
CA ASP A 519 33.85 -3.26 -13.48
C ASP A 519 34.51 -4.16 -14.53
N THR A 520 35.78 -3.90 -14.84
CA THR A 520 36.53 -4.66 -15.86
C THR A 520 37.10 -5.97 -15.32
N THR A 521 37.00 -6.20 -14.02
CA THR A 521 37.49 -7.41 -13.36
C THR A 521 36.68 -8.65 -13.78
N ASP A 522 37.35 -9.68 -14.29
CA ASP A 522 36.73 -10.98 -14.60
C ASP A 522 36.84 -11.95 -13.41
N LEU A 523 35.69 -12.27 -12.82
CA LEU A 523 35.55 -13.19 -11.69
C LEU A 523 35.03 -14.56 -12.14
N SER A 524 34.75 -14.78 -13.43
CA SER A 524 34.08 -15.99 -13.90
C SER A 524 34.88 -17.28 -13.71
N GLN A 525 36.19 -17.19 -13.60
CA GLN A 525 37.11 -18.31 -13.39
C GLN A 525 37.52 -18.52 -11.93
N ILE A 526 37.11 -17.63 -11.02
CA ILE A 526 37.43 -17.76 -9.60
C ILE A 526 36.69 -18.97 -9.03
N ARG A 527 37.39 -19.72 -8.18
CA ARG A 527 36.86 -20.94 -7.58
C ARG A 527 35.62 -20.64 -6.73
N TRP A 528 34.56 -21.42 -6.95
CA TRP A 528 33.33 -21.38 -6.16
C TRP A 528 33.31 -22.53 -5.14
N THR A 529 33.33 -22.23 -3.86
CA THR A 529 33.31 -23.22 -2.77
C THR A 529 32.26 -22.86 -1.72
N ARG A 530 31.50 -23.86 -1.25
CA ARG A 530 30.51 -23.71 -0.17
C ARG A 530 29.51 -22.54 -0.36
N GLY A 531 29.07 -22.32 -1.60
CA GLY A 531 28.07 -21.28 -1.90
C GLY A 531 28.64 -19.89 -2.20
N GLY A 532 29.95 -19.71 -2.23
CA GLY A 532 30.60 -18.42 -2.49
C GLY A 532 31.93 -18.53 -3.25
N TYR A 533 32.54 -17.39 -3.56
CA TYR A 533 33.88 -17.29 -4.12
C TYR A 533 34.95 -17.60 -3.05
N ASP A 534 36.11 -18.11 -3.49
CA ASP A 534 37.27 -18.22 -2.61
C ASP A 534 37.80 -16.83 -2.22
N ALA A 535 37.71 -16.49 -0.93
CA ALA A 535 38.10 -15.19 -0.42
C ALA A 535 39.59 -14.86 -0.61
N SER A 536 40.46 -15.87 -0.67
CA SER A 536 41.89 -15.67 -0.89
C SER A 536 42.20 -15.33 -2.34
N GLU A 537 41.56 -16.04 -3.29
CA GLU A 537 41.65 -15.73 -4.73
C GLU A 537 41.09 -14.33 -5.03
N LEU A 538 39.92 -13.98 -4.48
CA LEU A 538 39.35 -12.63 -4.62
C LEU A 538 40.26 -11.54 -4.06
N SER A 539 40.84 -11.77 -2.87
CA SER A 539 41.74 -10.79 -2.26
C SER A 539 42.97 -10.53 -3.13
N ASN A 540 43.50 -11.56 -3.81
CA ASN A 540 44.66 -11.41 -4.69
C ASN A 540 44.37 -10.51 -5.88
N VAL A 541 43.22 -10.73 -6.54
CA VAL A 541 42.76 -9.93 -7.69
C VAL A 541 42.56 -8.46 -7.29
N TYR A 542 41.97 -8.21 -6.11
CA TYR A 542 41.63 -6.84 -5.70
C TYR A 542 42.74 -6.06 -4.97
N SER A 543 43.77 -6.73 -4.44
CA SER A 543 44.78 -6.04 -3.62
C SER A 543 46.24 -6.41 -3.92
N MET A 544 46.52 -7.56 -4.54
CA MET A 544 47.90 -8.03 -4.74
C MET A 544 48.38 -7.95 -6.19
N GLU A 545 47.48 -8.00 -7.19
CA GLU A 545 47.83 -7.67 -8.58
C GLU A 545 48.02 -6.16 -8.75
N GLN A 546 49.19 -5.65 -8.36
CA GLN A 546 49.41 -4.21 -8.15
C GLN A 546 48.99 -3.28 -9.30
N TYR A 547 49.09 -3.72 -10.55
CA TYR A 547 48.68 -2.90 -11.69
C TYR A 547 47.15 -2.91 -11.90
N GLY A 548 46.53 -4.09 -11.85
CA GLY A 548 45.07 -4.24 -11.98
C GLY A 548 44.31 -3.61 -10.82
N ALA A 549 44.78 -3.84 -9.59
CA ALA A 549 44.20 -3.29 -8.37
C ALA A 549 44.25 -1.75 -8.33
N LYS A 550 45.37 -1.14 -8.76
CA LYS A 550 45.50 0.33 -8.84
C LYS A 550 44.56 0.94 -9.89
N LYS A 551 44.48 0.36 -11.08
CA LYS A 551 43.53 0.82 -12.11
C LYS A 551 42.08 0.73 -11.66
N ARG A 552 41.74 -0.33 -10.92
CA ARG A 552 40.40 -0.48 -10.35
C ARG A 552 40.13 0.58 -9.28
N ALA A 553 41.09 0.86 -8.40
CA ALA A 553 40.94 1.91 -7.38
C ALA A 553 40.81 3.31 -8.00
N GLU A 554 41.57 3.59 -9.07
CA GLU A 554 41.45 4.80 -9.89
C GLU A 554 40.04 4.93 -10.45
N TRP A 555 39.55 3.86 -11.10
CA TRP A 555 38.20 3.81 -11.65
C TRP A 555 37.10 3.99 -10.58
N VAL A 556 37.28 3.39 -9.39
CA VAL A 556 36.37 3.56 -8.26
C VAL A 556 36.31 5.01 -7.80
N LEU A 557 37.46 5.68 -7.72
CA LEU A 557 37.53 7.08 -7.33
C LEU A 557 36.86 7.99 -8.38
N GLU A 558 37.17 7.80 -9.67
CA GLU A 558 36.60 8.55 -10.79
C GLU A 558 35.08 8.41 -10.86
N GLU A 559 34.55 7.19 -10.76
CA GLU A 559 33.11 6.97 -10.77
C GLU A 559 32.43 7.48 -9.49
N THR A 560 33.13 7.46 -8.35
CA THR A 560 32.61 8.10 -7.14
C THR A 560 32.47 9.61 -7.34
N ASP A 561 33.50 10.28 -7.86
CA ASP A 561 33.48 11.73 -8.17
C ASP A 561 32.35 12.09 -9.14
N ARG A 562 32.12 11.24 -10.14
CA ARG A 562 31.08 11.44 -11.17
C ARG A 562 29.65 11.46 -10.60
N TYR A 563 29.35 10.66 -9.58
CA TYR A 563 28.00 10.52 -9.04
C TYR A 563 27.74 11.36 -7.77
N VAL A 564 28.78 11.69 -6.99
CA VAL A 564 28.61 12.58 -5.83
C VAL A 564 28.54 14.05 -6.26
N THR A 565 27.73 14.85 -5.58
CA THR A 565 27.58 16.28 -5.93
C THR A 565 28.74 17.13 -5.40
N ASP A 566 29.14 16.90 -4.15
CA ASP A 566 30.27 17.55 -3.50
C ASP A 566 30.92 16.56 -2.51
N TRP A 567 32.24 16.39 -2.58
CA TRP A 567 33.01 15.60 -1.62
C TRP A 567 32.85 16.07 -0.17
N ASN A 568 32.52 17.34 0.06
CA ASN A 568 32.33 17.89 1.39
C ASN A 568 31.11 17.29 2.10
N ASP A 569 30.06 16.98 1.34
CA ASP A 569 28.81 16.43 1.88
C ASP A 569 28.87 14.90 2.02
N VAL A 570 29.91 14.24 1.49
CA VAL A 570 30.02 12.78 1.52
C VAL A 570 30.25 12.26 2.94
N THR A 571 29.35 11.37 3.35
CA THR A 571 29.44 10.52 4.53
C THR A 571 29.33 9.07 4.06
N GLY A 572 30.48 8.47 3.72
CA GLY A 572 30.57 7.27 2.92
C GLY A 572 31.04 6.01 3.65
N LEU A 573 30.52 4.84 3.25
CA LEU A 573 31.01 3.52 3.67
C LEU A 573 31.43 2.68 2.45
N GLY A 574 32.59 2.03 2.53
CA GLY A 574 33.09 1.13 1.48
C GLY A 574 33.26 -0.30 1.96
N PHE A 575 32.62 -1.26 1.29
CA PHE A 575 32.64 -2.68 1.67
C PHE A 575 33.65 -3.46 0.84
N CYS A 576 34.71 -3.92 1.50
CA CYS A 576 35.86 -4.60 0.86
C CYS A 576 35.88 -6.11 1.13
N VAL A 577 36.60 -6.85 0.27
CA VAL A 577 36.75 -8.32 0.38
C VAL A 577 37.56 -8.75 1.60
N SER A 578 38.66 -8.05 1.90
CA SER A 578 39.64 -8.49 2.91
C SER A 578 40.28 -7.31 3.63
N LYS A 579 40.91 -7.57 4.78
CA LYS A 579 41.61 -6.53 5.56
C LYS A 579 42.66 -5.80 4.72
N ALA A 580 43.35 -6.54 3.85
CA ALA A 580 44.33 -5.99 2.92
C ALA A 580 43.68 -5.04 1.91
N HIS A 581 42.53 -5.42 1.36
CA HIS A 581 41.79 -4.58 0.41
C HIS A 581 41.23 -3.30 1.07
N ALA A 582 40.64 -3.38 2.27
CA ALA A 582 40.15 -2.19 2.97
C ALA A 582 41.27 -1.19 3.29
N LYS A 583 42.43 -1.69 3.73
CA LYS A 583 43.61 -0.86 3.92
C LYS A 583 44.06 -0.22 2.60
N PHE A 584 44.18 -1.01 1.53
CA PHE A 584 44.58 -0.53 0.20
C PHE A 584 43.69 0.60 -0.32
N MET A 585 42.36 0.46 -0.22
CA MET A 585 41.42 1.50 -0.66
C MET A 585 41.52 2.78 0.17
N SER A 586 41.64 2.63 1.50
CA SER A 586 41.85 3.77 2.39
C SER A 586 43.14 4.52 2.08
N ASP A 587 44.25 3.80 1.90
CA ASP A 587 45.54 4.40 1.57
C ASP A 587 45.44 5.11 0.19
N TYR A 588 44.83 4.47 -0.81
CA TYR A 588 44.66 5.04 -2.16
C TYR A 588 43.81 6.31 -2.17
N PHE A 589 42.70 6.36 -1.43
CA PHE A 589 41.85 7.55 -1.35
C PHE A 589 42.57 8.72 -0.64
N ASN A 590 43.34 8.42 0.42
CA ASN A 590 44.13 9.46 1.11
C ASN A 590 45.25 10.01 0.21
N ASP A 591 45.87 9.17 -0.63
CA ASP A 591 46.89 9.60 -1.60
C ASP A 591 46.33 10.54 -2.69
N HIS A 592 45.00 10.62 -2.83
CA HIS A 592 44.29 11.49 -3.79
C HIS A 592 43.41 12.54 -3.08
N ASP A 593 43.83 12.99 -1.91
CA ASP A 593 43.18 14.09 -1.16
C ASP A 593 41.72 13.82 -0.75
N VAL A 594 41.30 12.55 -0.62
CA VAL A 594 40.01 12.15 -0.05
C VAL A 594 40.23 11.52 1.33
N PRO A 595 40.07 12.28 2.43
CA PRO A 595 40.34 11.79 3.78
C PRO A 595 39.55 10.53 4.11
N SER A 596 40.24 9.44 4.34
CA SER A 596 39.62 8.10 4.48
C SER A 596 40.25 7.30 5.61
N MET A 597 39.49 6.38 6.18
CA MET A 597 39.94 5.47 7.22
C MET A 597 39.54 4.03 6.87
N TYR A 598 40.29 3.04 7.35
CA TYR A 598 39.86 1.65 7.33
C TYR A 598 39.63 1.11 8.76
N LEU A 599 38.64 0.23 8.92
CA LEU A 599 38.41 -0.47 10.17
C LEU A 599 38.39 -1.99 9.96
N THR A 600 39.13 -2.70 10.79
CA THR A 600 39.22 -4.16 10.77
C THR A 600 38.97 -4.71 12.18
N SER A 601 38.87 -6.05 12.29
CA SER A 601 38.77 -6.70 13.59
C SER A 601 40.00 -6.48 14.50
N ASP A 602 41.10 -5.93 13.99
CA ASP A 602 42.32 -5.63 14.75
C ASP A 602 42.41 -4.15 15.20
N THR A 603 41.51 -3.27 14.72
CA THR A 603 41.51 -1.85 15.08
C THR A 603 41.20 -1.62 16.56
N SER A 604 41.88 -0.65 17.19
CA SER A 604 41.74 -0.34 18.62
C SER A 604 40.33 0.11 19.00
N TYR A 605 39.93 -0.13 20.25
CA TYR A 605 38.61 0.31 20.75
C TYR A 605 38.44 1.84 20.70
N ALA A 606 39.50 2.59 21.00
CA ALA A 606 39.49 4.04 20.95
C ALA A 606 39.25 4.55 19.52
N ASP A 607 39.94 3.98 18.54
CA ASP A 607 39.77 4.36 17.13
C ASP A 607 38.36 4.01 16.64
N ARG A 608 37.85 2.81 16.96
CA ARG A 608 36.48 2.41 16.62
C ARG A 608 35.41 3.34 17.18
N LYS A 609 35.60 3.81 18.42
CA LYS A 609 34.66 4.75 19.06
C LYS A 609 34.74 6.15 18.44
N SER A 610 35.93 6.58 18.02
CA SER A 610 36.13 7.89 17.39
C SER A 610 35.72 7.94 15.91
N ALA A 611 35.71 6.80 15.22
CA ALA A 611 35.51 6.72 13.77
C ALA A 611 34.15 7.29 13.32
N GLU A 612 33.09 6.96 14.07
CA GLU A 612 31.75 7.52 13.84
C GLU A 612 31.75 9.05 13.92
N GLN A 613 32.33 9.61 14.98
CA GLN A 613 32.40 11.06 15.17
C GLN A 613 33.21 11.75 14.05
N LYS A 614 34.32 11.12 13.63
CA LYS A 614 35.14 11.63 12.51
C LYS A 614 34.38 11.64 11.19
N LEU A 615 33.57 10.60 10.93
CA LEU A 615 32.76 10.50 9.73
C LEU A 615 31.61 11.53 9.75
N VAL A 616 30.87 11.64 10.87
CA VAL A 616 29.75 12.60 11.01
C VAL A 616 30.22 14.05 10.97
N SER A 617 31.40 14.36 11.53
CA SER A 617 31.98 15.71 11.48
C SER A 617 32.64 16.06 10.14
N GLY A 618 32.72 15.10 9.21
CA GLY A 618 33.35 15.29 7.90
C GLY A 618 34.87 15.33 7.91
N GLN A 619 35.54 14.98 9.03
CA GLN A 619 37.01 14.83 9.11
C GLN A 619 37.51 13.69 8.22
N VAL A 620 36.70 12.64 8.08
CA VAL A 620 36.88 11.60 7.07
C VAL A 620 35.61 11.53 6.22
N LYS A 621 35.77 11.28 4.92
CA LYS A 621 34.68 11.13 3.96
C LYS A 621 34.28 9.67 3.80
N PHE A 622 35.23 8.74 3.88
CA PHE A 622 34.97 7.31 3.76
C PHE A 622 35.55 6.48 4.91
N ILE A 623 34.79 5.47 5.33
CA ILE A 623 35.30 4.35 6.12
C ILE A 623 35.22 3.06 5.30
N PHE A 624 36.38 2.45 5.04
CA PHE A 624 36.49 1.15 4.39
C PHE A 624 36.49 0.01 5.42
N VAL A 625 35.61 -0.98 5.25
CA VAL A 625 35.38 -2.04 6.23
C VAL A 625 35.35 -3.43 5.60
N VAL A 626 35.64 -4.43 6.43
CA VAL A 626 35.53 -5.86 6.10
C VAL A 626 34.67 -6.49 7.16
N ASP A 627 33.39 -6.67 6.84
CA ASP A 627 32.33 -7.23 7.70
C ASP A 627 32.09 -6.48 9.03
N LEU A 628 32.97 -5.54 9.41
CA LEU A 628 32.74 -4.56 10.46
C LEU A 628 31.65 -3.59 9.99
N TYR A 629 30.77 -3.17 10.89
CA TYR A 629 29.59 -2.33 10.59
C TYR A 629 28.47 -3.00 9.79
N ASN A 630 28.56 -4.32 9.54
CA ASN A 630 27.39 -5.10 9.13
C ASN A 630 26.27 -4.99 10.19
N GLU A 631 26.62 -5.01 11.49
CA GLU A 631 25.69 -4.93 12.62
C GLU A 631 26.12 -3.88 13.67
N GLY A 632 25.13 -3.19 14.25
CA GLY A 632 25.32 -2.41 15.48
C GLY A 632 26.12 -1.11 15.36
N VAL A 633 25.96 -0.35 14.26
CA VAL A 633 26.42 1.05 14.16
C VAL A 633 25.26 1.91 13.64
N ASP A 634 24.99 3.03 14.32
CA ASP A 634 23.83 3.92 14.06
C ASP A 634 24.26 5.27 13.50
N ILE A 635 24.92 5.26 12.34
CA ILE A 635 25.30 6.48 11.64
C ILE A 635 24.21 6.83 10.63
N LYS A 636 23.19 7.57 11.08
CA LYS A 636 22.03 7.94 10.25
C LYS A 636 22.41 8.80 9.03
N SER A 637 23.46 9.59 9.16
CA SER A 637 23.92 10.55 8.14
C SER A 637 24.63 9.91 6.94
N VAL A 638 24.91 8.60 6.94
CA VAL A 638 25.55 7.93 5.79
C VAL A 638 24.72 8.16 4.53
N ASN A 639 25.30 8.77 3.51
CA ASN A 639 24.63 9.12 2.26
C ASN A 639 25.25 8.45 1.03
N THR A 640 26.41 7.81 1.17
CA THR A 640 27.08 7.09 0.06
C THR A 640 27.54 5.70 0.50
N ILE A 641 27.26 4.68 -0.31
CA ILE A 641 27.75 3.30 -0.13
C ILE A 641 28.48 2.83 -1.38
N LEU A 642 29.68 2.25 -1.19
CA LEU A 642 30.45 1.59 -2.24
C LEU A 642 30.48 0.09 -2.00
N PHE A 643 29.88 -0.69 -2.91
CA PHE A 643 30.05 -2.14 -2.96
C PHE A 643 31.25 -2.48 -3.84
N LEU A 644 32.38 -2.75 -3.20
CA LEU A 644 33.66 -3.04 -3.87
C LEU A 644 33.94 -4.54 -3.98
N ARG A 645 32.96 -5.37 -3.64
CA ARG A 645 33.03 -6.84 -3.70
C ARG A 645 31.73 -7.47 -4.19
N PRO A 646 31.77 -8.64 -4.86
CA PRO A 646 30.58 -9.45 -5.03
C PRO A 646 30.06 -9.86 -3.64
N THR A 647 28.84 -9.44 -3.31
CA THR A 647 28.22 -9.77 -2.03
C THR A 647 27.29 -10.95 -2.25
N GLU A 648 27.80 -12.15 -1.96
CA GLU A 648 27.13 -13.43 -2.26
C GLU A 648 25.86 -13.64 -1.42
N SER A 649 25.92 -13.25 -0.16
CA SER A 649 24.79 -13.36 0.76
C SER A 649 23.87 -12.16 0.57
N LEU A 650 22.61 -12.44 0.17
CA LEU A 650 21.55 -11.44 0.13
C LEU A 650 21.39 -10.75 1.50
N THR A 651 21.48 -11.52 2.58
CA THR A 651 21.43 -11.06 3.97
C THR A 651 22.46 -9.96 4.24
N ILE A 652 23.73 -10.20 3.90
CA ILE A 652 24.82 -9.23 4.09
C ILE A 652 24.59 -7.99 3.21
N PHE A 653 24.18 -8.19 1.96
CA PHE A 653 23.88 -7.09 1.04
C PHE A 653 22.80 -6.15 1.59
N LEU A 654 21.68 -6.70 2.06
CA LEU A 654 20.58 -5.93 2.64
C LEU A 654 20.95 -5.27 3.98
N GLN A 655 21.77 -5.92 4.81
CA GLN A 655 22.27 -5.31 6.04
C GLN A 655 23.14 -4.08 5.75
N GLN A 656 24.07 -4.22 4.80
CA GLN A 656 25.00 -3.16 4.39
C GLN A 656 24.24 -1.99 3.78
N LEU A 657 23.35 -2.27 2.82
CA LEU A 657 22.47 -1.27 2.22
C LEU A 657 21.59 -0.58 3.28
N GLY A 658 20.99 -1.34 4.19
CA GLY A 658 20.13 -0.85 5.26
C GLY A 658 20.80 0.13 6.25
N ARG A 659 22.14 0.20 6.30
CA ARG A 659 22.86 1.23 7.05
C ARG A 659 22.70 2.61 6.40
N GLY A 660 22.83 2.65 5.08
CA GLY A 660 22.64 3.85 4.30
C GLY A 660 21.17 4.24 4.11
N LEU A 661 20.21 3.38 4.43
CA LEU A 661 18.79 3.69 4.19
C LEU A 661 18.10 4.41 5.37
N ARG A 662 18.81 4.71 6.45
CA ARG A 662 18.22 5.45 7.58
C ARG A 662 17.91 6.89 7.20
N LEU A 663 16.80 7.41 7.70
CA LEU A 663 16.43 8.81 7.57
C LEU A 663 17.38 9.68 8.40
N SER A 664 17.86 10.76 7.78
CA SER A 664 18.64 11.82 8.42
C SER A 664 18.18 13.16 7.89
N GLU A 665 18.28 14.19 8.72
CA GLU A 665 18.04 15.56 8.29
C GLU A 665 19.08 15.98 7.24
N GLY A 666 18.65 16.74 6.22
CA GLY A 666 19.48 17.13 5.08
C GLY A 666 19.76 16.03 4.05
N LYS A 667 19.39 14.77 4.32
CA LYS A 667 19.63 13.64 3.42
C LYS A 667 18.40 13.34 2.57
N GLU A 668 18.51 13.57 1.27
CA GLU A 668 17.42 13.33 0.31
C GLU A 668 17.33 11.86 -0.12
N CYS A 669 18.46 11.27 -0.48
CA CYS A 669 18.58 9.87 -0.89
C CYS A 669 19.92 9.26 -0.46
N LEU A 670 20.02 7.94 -0.54
CA LEU A 670 21.26 7.19 -0.45
C LEU A 670 21.83 6.91 -1.84
N THR A 671 23.04 7.38 -2.13
CA THR A 671 23.78 7.01 -3.35
C THR A 671 24.50 5.67 -3.13
N VAL A 672 24.27 4.71 -4.02
CA VAL A 672 24.86 3.37 -3.95
C VAL A 672 25.60 3.09 -5.25
N LEU A 673 26.90 2.84 -5.18
CA LEU A 673 27.72 2.43 -6.31
C LEU A 673 28.11 0.96 -6.14
N ASP A 674 27.63 0.11 -7.04
CA ASP A 674 27.96 -1.32 -7.10
C ASP A 674 28.82 -1.58 -8.32
N PHE A 675 30.07 -1.98 -8.10
CA PHE A 675 31.04 -2.24 -9.17
C PHE A 675 30.88 -3.68 -9.68
N ILE A 676 30.21 -3.83 -10.82
CA ILE A 676 29.73 -5.11 -11.35
C ILE A 676 30.63 -5.62 -12.47
N GLY A 677 31.42 -6.65 -12.13
CA GLY A 677 32.31 -7.35 -13.07
C GLY A 677 31.66 -8.54 -13.75
N GLN A 678 32.44 -9.29 -14.51
CA GLN A 678 31.99 -10.57 -15.06
C GLN A 678 31.92 -11.61 -13.95
N ALA A 679 30.72 -11.92 -13.46
CA ALA A 679 30.53 -12.88 -12.39
C ALA A 679 30.56 -14.34 -12.85
N ASN A 680 30.79 -15.25 -11.90
CA ASN A 680 30.56 -16.68 -12.03
C ASN A 680 29.09 -16.96 -12.40
N LYS A 681 28.83 -18.03 -13.17
CA LYS A 681 27.47 -18.45 -13.54
C LYS A 681 26.58 -18.78 -12.35
N LYS A 682 27.17 -19.15 -11.21
CA LYS A 682 26.46 -19.48 -9.96
C LYS A 682 26.07 -18.25 -9.13
N TYR A 683 26.55 -17.06 -9.48
CA TYR A 683 26.19 -15.84 -8.77
C TYR A 683 24.79 -15.38 -9.18
N ASP A 684 23.90 -15.21 -8.20
CA ASP A 684 22.49 -14.94 -8.42
C ASP A 684 22.19 -13.43 -8.40
N PHE A 685 22.26 -12.81 -9.59
CA PHE A 685 21.80 -11.42 -9.75
C PHE A 685 20.28 -11.30 -9.65
N GLU A 686 19.53 -12.36 -9.98
CA GLU A 686 18.07 -12.30 -10.03
C GLU A 686 17.50 -12.10 -8.63
N LEU A 687 17.96 -12.90 -7.67
CA LEU A 687 17.58 -12.77 -6.26
C LEU A 687 17.97 -11.39 -5.70
N LYS A 688 19.19 -10.89 -5.99
CA LYS A 688 19.69 -9.60 -5.50
C LYS A 688 18.79 -8.43 -5.94
N PHE A 689 18.49 -8.33 -7.24
CA PHE A 689 17.68 -7.22 -7.75
C PHE A 689 16.20 -7.39 -7.44
N THR A 690 15.67 -8.61 -7.45
CA THR A 690 14.27 -8.87 -7.09
C THR A 690 13.97 -8.44 -5.65
N ALA A 691 14.93 -8.57 -4.72
CA ALA A 691 14.80 -8.09 -3.35
C ALA A 691 14.68 -6.55 -3.23
N LEU A 692 15.06 -5.79 -4.27
CA LEU A 692 14.97 -4.32 -4.33
C LEU A 692 13.71 -3.82 -5.04
N LEU A 693 12.92 -4.71 -5.66
CA LEU A 693 11.73 -4.35 -6.44
C LEU A 693 10.45 -4.60 -5.67
N ASN A 694 9.45 -3.75 -5.89
CA ASN A 694 8.07 -4.07 -5.55
C ASN A 694 7.59 -5.22 -6.45
N LYS A 695 6.61 -6.02 -5.99
CA LYS A 695 6.05 -7.21 -6.69
C LYS A 695 6.08 -7.02 -8.21
N ALA A 696 7.08 -7.63 -8.86
CA ALA A 696 7.43 -7.29 -10.23
C ALA A 696 6.34 -7.75 -11.21
N HIS A 697 5.87 -6.85 -12.06
CA HIS A 697 4.95 -7.19 -13.15
C HIS A 697 5.73 -7.77 -14.35
N GLY A 698 6.37 -8.93 -14.16
CA GLY A 698 7.10 -9.63 -15.22
C GLY A 698 8.47 -10.16 -14.78
N SER A 699 9.28 -10.58 -15.76
CA SER A 699 10.63 -11.08 -15.48
C SER A 699 11.60 -9.95 -15.18
N LEU A 700 12.65 -10.21 -14.37
CA LEU A 700 13.70 -9.21 -14.12
C LEU A 700 14.37 -8.73 -15.42
N ALA A 701 14.44 -9.59 -16.44
CA ALA A 701 14.96 -9.21 -17.75
C ALA A 701 14.11 -8.13 -18.44
N ASP A 702 12.79 -8.11 -18.21
CA ASP A 702 11.89 -7.07 -18.72
C ASP A 702 12.03 -5.77 -17.92
N GLU A 703 12.17 -5.88 -16.60
CA GLU A 703 12.47 -4.73 -15.73
C GLU A 703 13.77 -4.03 -16.16
N ILE A 704 14.86 -4.77 -16.39
CA ILE A 704 16.14 -4.20 -16.86
C ILE A 704 15.96 -3.46 -18.19
N LYS A 705 15.17 -4.01 -19.13
CA LYS A 705 14.93 -3.37 -20.43
C LYS A 705 14.05 -2.12 -20.33
N ARG A 706 13.12 -2.09 -19.38
CA ARG A 706 12.21 -0.96 -19.13
C ARG A 706 12.79 0.09 -18.17
N GLY A 707 13.99 -0.15 -17.62
CA GLY A 707 14.65 0.77 -16.69
C GLY A 707 14.12 0.69 -15.26
N PHE A 708 13.75 -0.51 -14.80
CA PHE A 708 13.29 -0.80 -13.43
C PHE A 708 12.07 0.04 -13.00
N ILE A 709 10.94 -0.14 -13.68
CA ILE A 709 9.70 0.62 -13.39
C ILE A 709 9.07 0.23 -12.06
N SER A 710 9.40 -0.96 -11.54
CA SER A 710 8.82 -1.51 -10.30
C SER A 710 9.62 -1.19 -9.03
N VAL A 711 10.59 -0.27 -9.06
CA VAL A 711 11.31 0.16 -7.85
C VAL A 711 10.42 0.96 -6.89
N PRO A 712 10.76 1.01 -5.59
CA PRO A 712 10.09 1.88 -4.64
C PRO A 712 10.10 3.35 -5.05
N ARG A 713 9.14 4.11 -4.54
CA ARG A 713 9.02 5.54 -4.86
C ARG A 713 10.22 6.33 -4.38
N GLY A 714 10.67 7.23 -5.26
CA GLY A 714 11.88 8.03 -5.04
C GLY A 714 13.18 7.24 -5.19
N CYS A 715 13.11 5.92 -5.38
CA CYS A 715 14.28 5.13 -5.72
C CYS A 715 14.57 5.14 -7.21
N TYR A 716 15.83 4.85 -7.54
CA TYR A 716 16.29 4.75 -8.90
C TYR A 716 17.30 3.60 -8.99
N ILE A 717 17.19 2.77 -10.02
CA ILE A 717 18.20 1.76 -10.37
C ILE A 717 18.66 2.02 -11.80
N HIS A 718 19.95 2.28 -11.96
CA HIS A 718 20.61 2.40 -13.24
C HIS A 718 21.71 1.37 -13.38
N LEU A 719 21.74 0.66 -14.50
CA LEU A 719 22.81 -0.25 -14.84
C LEU A 719 23.53 0.28 -16.07
N GLU A 720 24.84 0.45 -15.97
CA GLU A 720 25.65 0.80 -17.13
C GLU A 720 25.62 -0.32 -18.18
N LYS A 721 25.98 0.03 -19.42
CA LYS A 721 25.71 -0.81 -20.58
C LYS A 721 26.39 -2.18 -20.51
N LYS A 722 27.62 -2.29 -19.99
CA LYS A 722 28.29 -3.60 -19.88
C LYS A 722 27.78 -4.38 -18.66
N ALA A 723 27.52 -3.72 -17.55
CA ALA A 723 26.92 -4.30 -16.35
C ALA A 723 25.57 -4.92 -16.67
N ALA A 724 24.66 -4.18 -17.32
CA ALA A 724 23.35 -4.67 -17.77
C ALA A 724 23.48 -5.90 -18.68
N LYS A 725 24.45 -5.88 -19.63
CA LYS A 725 24.71 -7.01 -20.52
C LYS A 725 25.24 -8.23 -19.77
N ASN A 726 26.13 -8.04 -18.80
CA ASN A 726 26.68 -9.13 -17.98
C ASN A 726 25.60 -9.78 -17.12
N ILE A 727 24.73 -8.97 -16.49
CA ILE A 727 23.59 -9.44 -15.69
C ILE A 727 22.60 -10.20 -16.58
N LEU A 728 22.19 -9.62 -17.72
CA LEU A 728 21.28 -10.30 -18.65
C LEU A 728 21.87 -11.59 -19.21
N ARG A 729 23.18 -11.66 -19.46
CA ARG A 729 23.84 -12.90 -19.89
C ARG A 729 23.79 -13.96 -18.79
N ASN A 730 23.99 -13.58 -17.54
CA ASN A 730 23.89 -14.48 -16.39
C ASN A 730 22.44 -14.98 -16.22
N ILE A 731 21.44 -14.10 -16.26
CA ILE A 731 20.01 -14.45 -16.19
C ILE A 731 19.59 -15.34 -17.35
N ASN A 732 19.90 -14.99 -18.61
CA ASN A 732 19.48 -15.78 -19.78
C ASN A 732 20.22 -17.12 -19.91
N ALA A 733 21.39 -17.26 -19.29
CA ALA A 733 22.12 -18.53 -19.23
C ALA A 733 21.55 -19.48 -18.15
N SER A 734 20.61 -19.01 -17.32
CA SER A 734 19.86 -19.81 -16.36
C SER A 734 18.66 -20.52 -17.02
N LEU A 735 18.13 -21.58 -16.40
CA LEU A 735 17.01 -22.36 -16.94
C LEU A 735 15.72 -21.52 -17.10
N GLY A 736 14.81 -21.93 -18.01
CA GLY A 736 13.46 -21.33 -18.11
C GLY A 736 12.61 -21.58 -16.84
N ALA A 737 11.50 -20.87 -16.64
CA ALA A 737 10.72 -20.90 -15.38
C ALA A 737 10.35 -22.32 -14.90
N GLN A 738 9.70 -23.13 -15.74
CA GLN A 738 9.40 -24.54 -15.40
C GLN A 738 10.68 -25.38 -15.22
N GLY A 739 11.75 -25.09 -15.98
CA GLY A 739 13.05 -25.72 -15.82
C GLY A 739 13.73 -25.38 -14.49
N ARG A 740 13.57 -24.16 -13.98
CA ARG A 740 14.03 -23.73 -12.65
C ARG A 740 13.26 -24.44 -11.55
N LEU A 741 11.94 -24.61 -11.70
CA LEU A 741 11.13 -25.38 -10.76
C LEU A 741 11.58 -26.84 -10.73
N ILE A 742 11.76 -27.48 -11.88
CA ILE A 742 12.25 -28.86 -11.99
C ILE A 742 13.64 -29.00 -11.39
N GLN A 743 14.56 -28.08 -11.68
CA GLN A 743 15.90 -28.10 -11.10
C GLN A 743 15.87 -27.88 -9.58
N GLY A 744 15.07 -26.91 -9.11
CA GLY A 744 14.90 -26.67 -7.67
C GLY A 744 14.34 -27.89 -6.97
N ILE A 745 13.36 -28.58 -7.56
CA ILE A 745 12.79 -29.83 -7.02
C ILE A 745 13.85 -30.93 -6.98
N SER A 746 14.68 -31.06 -8.02
CA SER A 746 15.68 -32.13 -8.09
C SER A 746 16.82 -31.93 -7.09
N THR A 747 17.23 -30.69 -6.80
CA THR A 747 18.30 -30.38 -5.82
C THR A 747 17.79 -30.06 -4.42
N PHE A 748 16.47 -29.92 -4.21
CA PHE A 748 15.88 -29.46 -2.96
C PHE A 748 16.40 -30.16 -1.70
N GLU A 749 16.44 -31.49 -1.71
CA GLU A 749 16.85 -32.28 -0.54
C GLU A 749 18.34 -32.11 -0.23
N GLU A 750 19.17 -31.92 -1.26
CA GLU A 750 20.61 -31.66 -1.13
C GLU A 750 20.87 -30.24 -0.61
N ASP A 751 20.10 -29.27 -1.11
CA ASP A 751 20.23 -27.85 -0.76
C ASP A 751 19.70 -27.54 0.64
N SER A 752 18.55 -28.10 1.00
CA SER A 752 17.82 -27.78 2.23
C SER A 752 18.06 -28.75 3.39
N GLY A 753 18.45 -30.00 3.10
CA GLY A 753 18.50 -31.09 4.08
C GLY A 753 17.12 -31.51 4.63
N ARG A 754 16.02 -31.07 4.02
CA ARG A 754 14.64 -31.40 4.40
C ARG A 754 13.99 -32.32 3.36
N PRO A 755 12.96 -33.12 3.74
CA PRO A 755 12.21 -33.92 2.77
C PRO A 755 11.43 -33.01 1.81
N LEU A 756 11.39 -33.40 0.54
CA LEU A 756 10.64 -32.69 -0.50
C LEU A 756 9.13 -32.79 -0.25
N THR A 757 8.54 -31.72 0.28
CA THR A 757 7.10 -31.51 0.40
C THR A 757 6.74 -30.16 -0.19
N LEU A 758 5.46 -29.95 -0.55
CA LEU A 758 5.00 -28.67 -1.10
C LEU A 758 5.33 -27.50 -0.16
N ASP A 759 5.00 -27.64 1.13
CA ASP A 759 5.28 -26.62 2.16
C ASP A 759 6.79 -26.34 2.30
N ASN A 760 7.61 -27.39 2.42
CA ASN A 760 9.05 -27.23 2.57
C ASN A 760 9.69 -26.56 1.34
N PHE A 761 9.22 -26.90 0.14
CA PHE A 761 9.69 -26.33 -1.12
C PHE A 761 9.35 -24.83 -1.21
N LEU A 762 8.08 -24.47 -1.01
CA LEU A 762 7.62 -23.08 -1.06
C LEU A 762 8.30 -22.22 0.02
N SER A 763 8.37 -22.73 1.25
CA SER A 763 9.00 -22.04 2.38
C SER A 763 10.50 -21.80 2.17
N TYR A 764 11.25 -22.77 1.64
CA TYR A 764 12.69 -22.62 1.43
C TYR A 764 13.03 -21.59 0.35
N TYR A 765 12.28 -21.60 -0.76
CA TYR A 765 12.48 -20.65 -1.86
C TYR A 765 11.72 -19.32 -1.66
N SER A 766 11.00 -19.16 -0.53
CA SER A 766 10.17 -17.98 -0.24
C SER A 766 9.20 -17.63 -1.39
N MET A 767 8.58 -18.66 -1.97
CA MET A 767 7.71 -18.61 -3.14
C MET A 767 6.24 -18.59 -2.72
N ASP A 768 5.40 -17.77 -3.36
CA ASP A 768 3.95 -17.83 -3.15
C ASP A 768 3.39 -19.06 -3.88
N ILE A 769 2.43 -19.76 -3.28
CA ILE A 769 1.81 -20.93 -3.91
C ILE A 769 1.23 -20.61 -5.30
N LYS A 770 0.74 -19.38 -5.50
CA LYS A 770 0.22 -18.92 -6.79
C LYS A 770 1.30 -18.78 -7.86
N ASP A 771 2.58 -18.65 -7.49
CA ASP A 771 3.71 -18.61 -8.43
C ASP A 771 4.00 -20.01 -9.02
N LEU A 772 3.62 -21.07 -8.30
CA LEU A 772 3.73 -22.45 -8.75
C LEU A 772 2.57 -22.84 -9.68
N TYR A 773 1.35 -22.41 -9.34
CA TYR A 773 0.12 -22.75 -10.06
C TYR A 773 -0.40 -21.59 -10.93
N THR A 774 0.48 -21.00 -11.74
CA THR A 774 0.09 -19.92 -12.66
C THR A 774 -0.83 -20.42 -13.78
N ASP A 775 -1.56 -19.52 -14.43
CA ASP A 775 -2.41 -19.83 -15.59
C ASP A 775 -1.61 -20.52 -16.72
N ARG A 776 -0.31 -20.19 -16.84
CA ARG A 776 0.60 -20.80 -17.81
C ARG A 776 1.02 -22.22 -17.45
N GLU A 777 1.22 -22.51 -16.16
CA GLU A 777 1.63 -23.84 -15.68
C GLU A 777 0.43 -24.77 -15.50
N THR A 778 -0.79 -24.24 -15.35
CA THR A 778 -2.02 -25.04 -15.14
C THR A 778 -2.85 -25.23 -16.41
N LYS A 779 -2.52 -24.56 -17.52
CA LYS A 779 -3.24 -24.67 -18.81
C LYS A 779 -2.32 -24.89 -20.00
N GLY A 780 -2.85 -25.56 -21.02
CA GLY A 780 -2.16 -25.83 -22.28
C GLY A 780 -1.46 -27.19 -22.30
N THR A 781 -0.68 -27.44 -23.35
CA THR A 781 -0.10 -28.78 -23.62
C THR A 781 0.99 -29.21 -22.64
N ASN A 782 1.53 -28.28 -21.85
CA ASN A 782 2.59 -28.52 -20.87
C ASN A 782 2.11 -28.33 -19.41
N ALA A 783 0.80 -28.31 -19.18
CA ALA A 783 0.23 -28.13 -17.86
C ALA A 783 0.79 -29.18 -16.89
N ALA A 784 1.24 -28.73 -15.71
CA ALA A 784 1.82 -29.60 -14.70
C ALA A 784 1.58 -29.01 -13.31
N GLY A 785 0.89 -29.77 -12.46
CA GLY A 785 0.90 -29.54 -11.01
C GLY A 785 2.24 -29.89 -10.39
N PHE A 786 2.38 -29.64 -9.08
CA PHE A 786 3.61 -29.90 -8.34
C PHE A 786 4.03 -31.37 -8.44
N TYR A 787 3.11 -32.33 -8.31
CA TYR A 787 3.47 -33.75 -8.40
C TYR A 787 3.90 -34.16 -9.80
N ARG A 788 3.29 -33.60 -10.85
CA ARG A 788 3.75 -33.81 -12.23
C ARG A 788 5.13 -33.18 -12.47
N LEU A 789 5.45 -32.05 -11.83
CA LEU A 789 6.81 -31.49 -11.82
C LEU A 789 7.81 -32.38 -11.07
N CYS A 790 7.41 -33.03 -9.96
CA CYS A 790 8.24 -34.01 -9.26
C CYS A 790 8.55 -35.23 -10.11
N VAL A 791 7.61 -35.71 -10.94
CA VAL A 791 7.85 -36.78 -11.92
C VAL A 791 8.89 -36.34 -12.94
N LYS A 792 8.74 -35.13 -13.52
CA LYS A 792 9.71 -34.56 -14.46
C LYS A 792 11.11 -34.33 -13.86
N ALA A 793 11.20 -34.25 -12.53
CA ALA A 793 12.45 -34.08 -11.78
C ALA A 793 13.06 -35.41 -11.28
N ASP A 794 12.49 -36.56 -11.66
CA ASP A 794 12.87 -37.90 -11.18
C ASP A 794 12.80 -38.05 -9.65
N LYS A 795 11.90 -37.32 -8.99
CA LYS A 795 11.66 -37.35 -7.53
C LYS A 795 10.38 -38.09 -7.14
N ARG A 796 9.56 -38.50 -8.11
CA ARG A 796 8.32 -39.27 -7.91
C ARG A 796 8.13 -40.25 -9.07
N GLU A 797 7.51 -41.40 -8.79
CA GLU A 797 7.06 -42.33 -9.83
C GLU A 797 5.96 -41.70 -10.71
N ASP A 798 5.99 -42.03 -12.01
CA ASP A 798 4.99 -41.58 -12.97
C ASP A 798 3.60 -42.15 -12.67
N PHE A 799 2.55 -41.40 -12.97
CA PHE A 799 1.15 -41.76 -12.69
C PHE A 799 0.24 -41.32 -13.84
N GLU A 800 -0.89 -42.01 -14.00
CA GLU A 800 -1.95 -41.65 -14.94
C GLU A 800 -3.30 -41.72 -14.21
N GLU A 801 -3.98 -40.58 -14.09
CA GLU A 801 -5.23 -40.45 -13.35
C GLU A 801 -6.31 -39.78 -14.23
N PRO A 802 -7.55 -40.33 -14.30
CA PRO A 802 -8.60 -39.83 -15.21
C PRO A 802 -8.92 -38.33 -15.11
N LEU A 803 -8.81 -37.75 -13.92
CA LEU A 803 -9.15 -36.34 -13.67
C LEU A 803 -7.92 -35.42 -13.59
N GLU A 804 -6.73 -35.88 -13.94
CA GLU A 804 -5.49 -35.09 -13.82
C GLU A 804 -5.59 -33.72 -14.51
N ASP A 805 -6.00 -33.68 -15.78
CA ASP A 805 -6.11 -32.44 -16.56
C ASP A 805 -7.18 -31.49 -15.99
N THR A 806 -8.32 -32.04 -15.57
CA THR A 806 -9.42 -31.28 -14.96
C THR A 806 -8.99 -30.63 -13.64
N ILE A 807 -8.39 -31.42 -12.74
CA ILE A 807 -7.94 -30.93 -11.43
C ILE A 807 -6.77 -29.96 -11.59
N THR A 808 -5.81 -30.24 -12.49
CA THR A 808 -4.67 -29.35 -12.76
C THR A 808 -5.14 -27.95 -13.18
N LYS A 809 -6.16 -27.86 -14.04
CA LYS A 809 -6.79 -26.59 -14.45
C LYS A 809 -7.51 -25.88 -13.31
N ALA A 810 -7.99 -26.62 -12.31
CA ALA A 810 -8.66 -26.06 -11.13
C ALA A 810 -7.68 -25.59 -10.05
N MET A 811 -6.42 -26.08 -10.03
CA MET A 811 -5.44 -25.78 -8.97
C MET A 811 -5.23 -24.29 -8.75
N GLY A 812 -5.19 -23.47 -9.80
CA GLY A 812 -5.07 -22.01 -9.65
C GLY A 812 -6.17 -21.40 -8.78
N LYS A 813 -7.41 -21.92 -8.86
CA LYS A 813 -8.53 -21.50 -8.01
C LYS A 813 -8.48 -22.11 -6.61
N ILE A 814 -8.06 -23.37 -6.51
CA ILE A 814 -7.90 -24.07 -5.22
C ILE A 814 -6.86 -23.34 -4.36
N CYS A 815 -5.78 -22.84 -4.97
CA CYS A 815 -4.76 -22.03 -4.30
C CYS A 815 -5.31 -20.75 -3.69
N ALA A 816 -6.46 -20.25 -4.16
CA ALA A 816 -7.08 -19.05 -3.62
C ALA A 816 -8.06 -19.31 -2.46
N ILE A 817 -8.34 -20.58 -2.12
CA ILE A 817 -9.24 -20.93 -1.02
C ILE A 817 -8.55 -20.64 0.31
N ASP A 818 -9.14 -19.77 1.13
CA ASP A 818 -8.57 -19.29 2.39
C ASP A 818 -9.59 -19.11 3.53
N SER A 819 -10.78 -19.71 3.42
CA SER A 819 -11.71 -19.86 4.54
C SER A 819 -11.37 -21.10 5.36
N ARG A 820 -11.14 -20.94 6.66
CA ARG A 820 -10.75 -22.04 7.54
C ARG A 820 -11.82 -23.12 7.60
N ARG A 821 -13.08 -22.73 7.79
CA ARG A 821 -14.22 -23.67 7.87
C ARG A 821 -14.40 -24.42 6.56
N TRP A 822 -14.24 -23.72 5.44
CA TRP A 822 -14.37 -24.33 4.12
C TRP A 822 -13.23 -25.32 3.85
N ILE A 823 -11.99 -24.93 4.13
CA ILE A 823 -10.81 -25.81 4.00
C ILE A 823 -10.98 -27.07 4.88
N GLN A 824 -11.30 -26.91 6.17
CA GLN A 824 -11.47 -28.03 7.10
C GLN A 824 -12.57 -28.99 6.63
N THR A 825 -13.66 -28.46 6.07
CA THR A 825 -14.75 -29.27 5.51
C THR A 825 -14.28 -30.08 4.31
N ILE A 826 -13.57 -29.46 3.35
CA ILE A 826 -13.03 -30.18 2.19
C ILE A 826 -12.02 -31.25 2.64
N LEU A 827 -11.11 -30.92 3.57
CA LEU A 827 -10.15 -31.86 4.11
C LEU A 827 -10.82 -33.03 4.82
N SER A 828 -11.95 -32.82 5.51
CA SER A 828 -12.69 -33.91 6.16
C SER A 828 -13.29 -34.93 5.19
N GLU A 829 -13.52 -34.57 3.93
CA GLU A 829 -13.98 -35.49 2.88
C GLU A 829 -12.88 -36.40 2.33
N PHE A 830 -11.65 -35.88 2.29
CA PHE A 830 -10.54 -36.49 1.58
C PHE A 830 -9.47 -37.07 2.53
N MET A 831 -9.36 -36.55 3.75
CA MET A 831 -8.40 -36.96 4.77
C MET A 831 -9.10 -37.52 6.01
N PRO A 832 -9.06 -38.85 6.21
CA PRO A 832 -9.64 -39.50 7.40
C PRO A 832 -9.03 -38.93 8.70
N GLY A 833 -9.89 -38.56 9.66
CA GLY A 833 -9.46 -38.04 10.96
C GLY A 833 -9.46 -36.52 11.09
N THR A 834 -9.72 -35.79 10.00
CA THR A 834 -9.98 -34.34 10.05
C THR A 834 -11.40 -34.08 10.52
N VAL A 835 -11.57 -33.14 11.46
CA VAL A 835 -12.90 -32.77 12.00
C VAL A 835 -13.32 -31.44 11.38
N SER A 836 -14.55 -31.37 10.89
CA SER A 836 -15.21 -30.12 10.51
C SER A 836 -16.27 -29.76 11.54
N ASP A 837 -16.28 -28.50 11.96
CA ASP A 837 -17.29 -27.94 12.86
C ASP A 837 -18.54 -27.44 12.08
N ALA A 838 -18.58 -27.63 10.76
CA ALA A 838 -19.69 -27.20 9.92
C ALA A 838 -20.96 -28.02 10.21
N THR A 839 -22.11 -27.35 10.23
CA THR A 839 -23.41 -28.04 10.25
C THR A 839 -23.60 -28.85 8.95
N GLU A 840 -24.54 -29.79 8.94
CA GLU A 840 -24.79 -30.62 7.74
C GLU A 840 -25.17 -29.78 6.51
N GLU A 841 -25.95 -28.71 6.71
CA GLU A 841 -26.33 -27.79 5.64
C GLU A 841 -25.14 -26.95 5.15
N GLU A 842 -24.30 -26.46 6.06
CA GLU A 842 -23.07 -25.73 5.71
C GLU A 842 -22.08 -26.63 4.98
N ARG A 843 -21.90 -27.87 5.45
CA ARG A 843 -21.07 -28.88 4.79
C ARG A 843 -21.54 -29.09 3.36
N ARG A 844 -22.84 -29.29 3.13
CA ARG A 844 -23.39 -29.46 1.78
C ARG A 844 -23.05 -28.26 0.89
N LEU A 845 -23.31 -27.03 1.34
CA LEU A 845 -23.04 -25.82 0.56
C LEU A 845 -21.54 -25.64 0.26
N MET A 846 -20.67 -25.92 1.24
CA MET A 846 -19.22 -25.86 1.08
C MET A 846 -18.69 -26.88 0.06
N LEU A 847 -19.26 -28.08 0.03
CA LEU A 847 -18.90 -29.09 -0.97
C LEU A 847 -19.45 -28.74 -2.36
N GLU A 848 -20.64 -28.16 -2.45
CA GLU A 848 -21.15 -27.60 -3.71
C GLU A 848 -20.23 -26.46 -4.21
N MET A 849 -19.78 -25.56 -3.35
CA MET A 849 -18.79 -24.53 -3.74
C MET A 849 -17.51 -25.16 -4.28
N PHE A 850 -17.05 -26.27 -3.69
CA PHE A 850 -15.87 -26.99 -4.15
C PHE A 850 -16.09 -27.68 -5.51
N GLN A 851 -17.26 -28.29 -5.72
CA GLN A 851 -17.69 -28.87 -7.00
C GLN A 851 -17.61 -27.82 -8.14
N TYR A 852 -18.12 -26.61 -7.91
CA TYR A 852 -18.02 -25.49 -8.88
C TYR A 852 -16.60 -24.95 -9.08
N THR A 853 -15.70 -25.24 -8.13
CA THR A 853 -14.28 -24.87 -8.23
C THR A 853 -13.56 -25.79 -9.22
N VAL A 854 -13.78 -27.10 -9.11
CA VAL A 854 -13.20 -28.14 -9.97
C VAL A 854 -13.82 -28.11 -11.37
N TRP A 855 -15.15 -28.06 -11.44
CA TRP A 855 -15.90 -28.00 -12.69
C TRP A 855 -16.59 -26.64 -12.82
N PRO A 856 -15.98 -25.64 -13.46
CA PRO A 856 -16.63 -24.34 -13.66
C PRO A 856 -17.74 -24.38 -14.71
N THR A 857 -18.73 -23.49 -14.57
CA THR A 857 -19.94 -23.42 -15.41
C THR A 857 -19.72 -22.95 -16.86
N ASN A 858 -18.46 -22.74 -17.27
CA ASN A 858 -18.08 -22.10 -18.54
C ASN A 858 -17.88 -23.08 -19.71
N SER A 859 -18.02 -24.40 -19.51
CA SER A 859 -17.90 -25.38 -20.59
C SER A 859 -19.17 -25.39 -21.45
N THR A 860 -19.08 -24.84 -22.67
CA THR A 860 -20.16 -24.85 -23.67
C THR A 860 -20.21 -26.16 -24.48
N LYS A 861 -19.14 -26.95 -24.47
CA LYS A 861 -19.03 -28.18 -25.25
C LYS A 861 -19.47 -29.43 -24.48
N ASP A 862 -19.34 -29.42 -23.17
CA ASP A 862 -19.77 -30.51 -22.28
C ASP A 862 -20.10 -29.94 -20.89
N PRO A 863 -21.37 -29.62 -20.58
CA PRO A 863 -21.76 -29.04 -19.30
C PRO A 863 -21.79 -30.13 -18.22
N HIS A 864 -21.07 -29.92 -17.13
CA HIS A 864 -21.07 -30.81 -15.96
C HIS A 864 -22.45 -30.83 -15.27
N ASP A 865 -22.87 -32.01 -14.81
CA ASP A 865 -24.11 -32.18 -14.04
C ASP A 865 -23.82 -32.05 -12.54
N TYR A 866 -24.31 -30.98 -11.92
CA TYR A 866 -24.06 -30.69 -10.51
C TYR A 866 -25.04 -31.40 -9.56
N SER A 867 -25.93 -32.27 -10.05
CA SER A 867 -26.97 -32.91 -9.22
C SER A 867 -26.45 -34.01 -8.29
N ASP A 868 -25.29 -34.62 -8.60
CA ASP A 868 -24.70 -35.71 -7.83
C ASP A 868 -23.42 -35.28 -7.09
N LEU A 869 -23.61 -34.58 -5.98
CA LEU A 869 -22.51 -34.10 -5.14
C LEU A 869 -21.61 -35.24 -4.61
N GLU A 870 -22.22 -36.34 -4.15
CA GLU A 870 -21.47 -37.45 -3.55
C GLU A 870 -20.70 -38.23 -4.61
N GLY A 871 -21.28 -38.43 -5.80
CA GLY A 871 -20.60 -39.03 -6.95
C GLY A 871 -19.40 -38.21 -7.44
N ASP A 872 -19.51 -36.88 -7.44
CA ASP A 872 -18.39 -36.00 -7.80
C ASP A 872 -17.26 -36.06 -6.78
N MET A 873 -17.58 -36.02 -5.48
CA MET A 873 -16.56 -36.18 -4.42
C MET A 873 -15.94 -37.59 -4.46
N ALA A 874 -16.73 -38.63 -4.75
CA ALA A 874 -16.22 -39.98 -4.97
C ALA A 874 -15.26 -40.06 -6.17
N SER A 875 -15.59 -39.40 -7.28
CA SER A 875 -14.74 -39.34 -8.46
C SER A 875 -13.39 -38.69 -8.17
N ILE A 876 -13.34 -37.65 -7.33
CA ILE A 876 -12.06 -37.07 -6.87
C ILE A 876 -11.29 -38.07 -5.98
N ARG A 877 -11.96 -38.81 -5.10
CA ARG A 877 -11.34 -39.84 -4.25
C ARG A 877 -10.73 -41.00 -5.05
N GLU A 878 -11.25 -41.30 -6.24
CA GLU A 878 -10.70 -42.32 -7.16
C GLU A 878 -9.37 -41.88 -7.82
N ASN A 879 -8.96 -40.62 -7.66
CA ASN A 879 -7.71 -40.06 -8.17
C ASN A 879 -6.78 -39.73 -6.97
N PRO A 880 -6.17 -40.74 -6.31
CA PRO A 880 -5.49 -40.57 -5.03
C PRO A 880 -4.28 -39.60 -5.09
N VAL A 881 -3.55 -39.54 -6.20
CA VAL A 881 -2.40 -38.64 -6.35
C VAL A 881 -2.88 -37.19 -6.43
N MET A 882 -3.88 -36.90 -7.26
CA MET A 882 -4.44 -35.56 -7.37
C MET A 882 -5.17 -35.14 -6.10
N CYS A 883 -5.92 -36.05 -5.47
CA CYS A 883 -6.58 -35.82 -4.19
C CYS A 883 -5.57 -35.44 -3.10
N GLN A 884 -4.44 -36.15 -3.03
CA GLN A 884 -3.37 -35.82 -2.11
C GLN A 884 -2.78 -34.43 -2.41
N GLU A 885 -2.58 -34.06 -3.68
CA GLU A 885 -2.07 -32.72 -4.03
C GLU A 885 -3.05 -31.61 -3.60
N ILE A 886 -4.36 -31.78 -3.83
CA ILE A 886 -5.41 -30.87 -3.34
C ILE A 886 -5.29 -30.70 -1.82
N CYS A 887 -5.20 -31.81 -1.09
CA CYS A 887 -5.09 -31.77 0.37
C CYS A 887 -3.82 -31.05 0.83
N ASN A 888 -2.70 -31.22 0.13
CA ASN A 888 -1.45 -30.52 0.44
C ASN A 888 -1.57 -28.99 0.21
N ILE A 889 -2.24 -28.57 -0.87
CA ILE A 889 -2.51 -27.15 -1.16
C ILE A 889 -3.41 -26.55 -0.07
N LEU A 890 -4.52 -27.22 0.26
CA LEU A 890 -5.47 -26.74 1.25
C LEU A 890 -4.86 -26.70 2.66
N GLN A 891 -4.08 -27.72 3.04
CA GLN A 891 -3.35 -27.72 4.30
C GLN A 891 -2.29 -26.61 4.34
N TYR A 892 -1.58 -26.38 3.23
CA TYR A 892 -0.65 -25.26 3.12
C TYR A 892 -1.35 -23.92 3.34
N ASN A 893 -2.49 -23.69 2.66
CA ASN A 893 -3.28 -22.47 2.83
C ASN A 893 -3.75 -22.30 4.29
N LEU A 894 -4.28 -23.37 4.89
CA LEU A 894 -4.72 -23.38 6.29
C LEU A 894 -3.58 -23.05 7.26
N ASP A 895 -2.38 -23.59 7.03
CA ASP A 895 -1.20 -23.40 7.89
C ASP A 895 -0.55 -22.01 7.76
N HIS A 896 -0.90 -21.27 6.70
CA HIS A 896 -0.32 -19.97 6.33
C HIS A 896 -1.34 -18.82 6.27
N LEU A 897 -2.57 -19.03 6.77
CA LEU A 897 -3.55 -17.95 6.92
C LEU A 897 -2.95 -16.79 7.74
N ASP A 898 -2.94 -15.60 7.14
CA ASP A 898 -2.26 -14.41 7.67
C ASP A 898 -3.22 -13.30 8.12
N PHE A 899 -4.52 -13.62 8.20
CA PHE A 899 -5.60 -12.78 8.70
C PHE A 899 -6.61 -13.64 9.46
N VAL A 900 -7.41 -13.02 10.33
CA VAL A 900 -8.47 -13.69 11.08
C VAL A 900 -9.76 -13.66 10.25
N ASP A 901 -10.23 -14.85 9.89
CA ASP A 901 -11.54 -15.07 9.27
C ASP A 901 -12.65 -15.09 10.34
N GLU A 902 -13.83 -14.57 10.01
CA GLU A 902 -14.97 -14.52 10.93
C GLU A 902 -16.26 -14.92 10.23
N ASN A 903 -17.07 -15.77 10.87
CA ASN A 903 -18.41 -16.08 10.39
C ASN A 903 -19.32 -14.86 10.56
N VAL A 904 -20.04 -14.48 9.50
CA VAL A 904 -20.97 -13.35 9.51
C VAL A 904 -22.40 -13.87 9.62
N ASP A 905 -23.10 -13.49 10.70
CA ASP A 905 -24.53 -13.81 10.85
C ASP A 905 -25.38 -12.99 9.86
N LEU A 906 -25.98 -13.69 8.90
CA LEU A 906 -26.91 -13.15 7.91
C LEU A 906 -28.37 -13.50 8.22
N GLY A 907 -28.66 -14.20 9.33
CA GLY A 907 -30.00 -14.68 9.66
C GLY A 907 -30.42 -15.94 8.88
N PHE A 908 -29.50 -16.54 8.11
CA PHE A 908 -29.64 -17.83 7.45
C PHE A 908 -28.29 -18.53 7.32
N THR A 909 -28.29 -19.84 7.03
CA THR A 909 -27.10 -20.65 6.84
C THR A 909 -26.26 -20.13 5.66
N CYS A 910 -25.07 -19.62 5.91
CA CYS A 910 -24.17 -19.08 4.90
C CYS A 910 -22.72 -19.56 5.16
N PRO A 911 -22.05 -20.19 4.19
CA PRO A 911 -20.67 -20.68 4.34
C PRO A 911 -19.60 -19.62 4.04
N LEU A 912 -19.97 -18.34 3.83
CA LEU A 912 -19.03 -17.27 3.53
C LEU A 912 -18.45 -16.66 4.81
N ASP A 913 -17.13 -16.70 4.94
CA ASP A 913 -16.40 -16.10 6.04
C ASP A 913 -15.74 -14.80 5.60
N LEU A 914 -15.69 -13.85 6.55
CA LEU A 914 -15.18 -12.51 6.33
C LEU A 914 -13.70 -12.53 5.94
N HIS A 915 -13.33 -11.65 5.00
CA HIS A 915 -11.98 -11.46 4.46
C HIS A 915 -11.41 -12.60 3.61
N CYS A 916 -12.20 -13.66 3.37
CA CYS A 916 -11.84 -14.76 2.48
C CYS A 916 -12.15 -14.46 1.00
N HIS A 917 -11.50 -15.19 0.11
CA HIS A 917 -11.61 -15.04 -1.34
C HIS A 917 -12.61 -16.03 -1.94
N TYR A 918 -13.53 -15.50 -2.75
CA TYR A 918 -14.55 -16.28 -3.44
C TYR A 918 -14.70 -15.85 -4.89
N THR A 919 -14.84 -16.81 -5.78
CA THR A 919 -15.26 -16.56 -7.16
C THR A 919 -16.76 -16.25 -7.20
N LYS A 920 -17.21 -15.61 -8.27
CA LYS A 920 -18.64 -15.31 -8.49
C LYS A 920 -19.53 -16.54 -8.34
N ASP A 921 -19.09 -17.69 -8.87
CA ASP A 921 -19.87 -18.92 -8.85
C ASP A 921 -19.97 -19.47 -7.42
N GLN A 922 -18.87 -19.44 -6.66
CA GLN A 922 -18.85 -19.84 -5.26
C GLN A 922 -19.77 -18.97 -4.39
N ILE A 923 -19.79 -17.64 -4.60
CA ILE A 923 -20.67 -16.71 -3.87
C ILE A 923 -22.13 -17.07 -4.13
N LEU A 924 -22.50 -17.31 -5.38
CA LEU A 924 -23.88 -17.63 -5.75
C LEU A 924 -24.33 -18.99 -5.22
N VAL A 925 -23.45 -20.00 -5.21
CA VAL A 925 -23.71 -21.30 -4.57
C VAL A 925 -23.92 -21.11 -3.07
N ALA A 926 -23.05 -20.34 -2.40
CA ALA A 926 -23.13 -20.09 -0.97
C ALA A 926 -24.43 -19.37 -0.56
N LEU A 927 -24.96 -18.52 -1.44
CA LEU A 927 -26.25 -17.84 -1.25
C LEU A 927 -27.46 -18.68 -1.68
N GLY A 928 -27.25 -19.89 -2.20
CA GLY A 928 -28.32 -20.82 -2.61
C GLY A 928 -28.91 -20.56 -4.00
N HIS A 929 -28.22 -19.80 -4.86
CA HIS A 929 -28.67 -19.42 -6.21
C HIS A 929 -27.66 -19.75 -7.33
N PRO A 930 -27.16 -21.00 -7.44
CA PRO A 930 -26.20 -21.38 -8.47
C PRO A 930 -26.72 -21.15 -9.90
N GLU A 931 -28.04 -21.22 -10.13
CA GLU A 931 -28.68 -20.99 -11.42
C GLU A 931 -28.47 -19.56 -11.95
N ARG A 932 -28.21 -18.61 -11.04
CA ARG A 932 -27.98 -17.20 -11.39
C ARG A 932 -26.58 -16.95 -11.95
N ALA A 933 -25.64 -17.90 -11.83
CA ALA A 933 -24.25 -17.73 -12.26
C ALA A 933 -24.09 -17.40 -13.75
N LYS A 934 -24.95 -17.99 -14.59
CA LYS A 934 -24.99 -17.75 -16.04
C LYS A 934 -25.75 -16.48 -16.45
N SER A 935 -26.66 -15.99 -15.62
CA SER A 935 -27.55 -14.85 -15.94
C SER A 935 -27.10 -13.52 -15.33
N MET A 936 -26.21 -13.54 -14.34
CA MET A 936 -25.64 -12.33 -13.75
C MET A 936 -24.66 -11.66 -14.73
N ARG A 937 -25.17 -10.65 -15.45
CA ARG A 937 -24.40 -9.77 -16.36
C ARG A 937 -23.87 -8.51 -15.67
N GLN A 938 -24.56 -8.05 -14.61
CA GLN A 938 -24.24 -6.83 -13.87
C GLN A 938 -23.50 -7.15 -12.56
N GLY A 939 -22.71 -6.21 -12.05
CA GLY A 939 -21.94 -6.35 -10.79
C GLY A 939 -22.78 -6.29 -9.50
N VAL A 940 -24.11 -6.27 -9.60
CA VAL A 940 -25.03 -6.23 -8.46
C VAL A 940 -26.19 -7.18 -8.70
N LEU A 941 -26.64 -7.87 -7.66
CA LEU A 941 -27.81 -8.73 -7.70
C LEU A 941 -28.60 -8.63 -6.39
N TYR A 942 -29.92 -8.51 -6.52
CA TYR A 942 -30.87 -8.53 -5.41
C TYR A 942 -31.55 -9.91 -5.32
N LEU A 943 -31.41 -10.57 -4.17
CA LEU A 943 -32.06 -11.82 -3.82
C LEU A 943 -33.31 -11.52 -2.99
N LYS A 944 -34.47 -11.51 -3.67
CA LYS A 944 -35.77 -11.13 -3.07
C LYS A 944 -36.20 -12.02 -1.91
N ASP A 945 -35.92 -13.31 -2.00
CA ASP A 945 -36.27 -14.33 -1.00
C ASP A 945 -35.42 -14.24 0.27
N ARG A 946 -34.20 -13.70 0.16
CA ARG A 946 -33.28 -13.45 1.29
C ARG A 946 -33.30 -11.99 1.75
N ASN A 947 -33.98 -11.11 1.03
CA ASN A 947 -33.92 -9.65 1.18
C ASN A 947 -32.48 -9.12 1.22
N LEU A 948 -31.64 -9.59 0.29
CA LEU A 948 -30.20 -9.35 0.33
C LEU A 948 -29.71 -8.81 -1.01
N ASP A 949 -28.97 -7.72 -0.99
CA ASP A 949 -28.20 -7.23 -2.12
C ASP A 949 -26.72 -7.58 -1.90
N PHE A 950 -26.04 -8.05 -2.94
CA PHE A 950 -24.59 -8.20 -2.91
C PHE A 950 -23.95 -7.49 -4.10
N PHE A 951 -22.83 -6.83 -3.82
CA PHE A 951 -22.08 -6.01 -4.75
C PHE A 951 -20.74 -6.69 -5.04
N ILE A 952 -20.48 -6.94 -6.32
CA ILE A 952 -19.24 -7.53 -6.83
C ILE A 952 -18.48 -6.47 -7.60
N ASN A 953 -17.45 -5.91 -6.97
CA ASN A 953 -16.76 -4.72 -7.46
C ASN A 953 -15.36 -5.08 -7.95
N THR A 954 -15.04 -4.67 -9.17
CA THR A 954 -13.67 -4.72 -9.69
C THR A 954 -13.12 -3.30 -9.70
N LEU A 955 -12.13 -3.04 -8.84
CA LEU A 955 -11.59 -1.70 -8.62
C LEU A 955 -10.82 -1.17 -9.83
N ASN A 956 -10.14 -2.04 -10.58
CA ASN A 956 -9.53 -1.69 -11.85
C ASN A 956 -10.16 -2.48 -13.00
N LYS A 957 -10.97 -1.78 -13.79
CA LYS A 957 -11.71 -2.35 -14.93
C LYS A 957 -10.86 -2.43 -16.21
N ALA A 958 -9.71 -1.76 -16.28
CA ALA A 958 -8.82 -1.79 -17.42
C ALA A 958 -7.80 -2.94 -17.33
N ASP A 959 -7.72 -3.76 -18.39
CA ASP A 959 -6.82 -4.92 -18.46
C ASP A 959 -5.37 -4.54 -18.85
N LYS A 960 -5.13 -3.30 -19.31
CA LYS A 960 -3.80 -2.74 -19.62
C LYS A 960 -3.73 -1.29 -19.15
N ASP A 961 -2.81 -1.02 -18.24
CA ASP A 961 -2.44 0.30 -17.73
C ASP A 961 -3.56 1.12 -17.06
N TYR A 962 -3.11 2.09 -16.27
CA TYR A 962 -3.92 3.03 -15.49
C TYR A 962 -5.00 3.71 -16.36
N SER A 963 -6.28 3.42 -16.11
CA SER A 963 -7.41 4.18 -16.68
C SER A 963 -8.00 5.13 -15.62
N PRO A 964 -7.85 6.46 -15.78
CA PRO A 964 -8.39 7.43 -14.82
C PRO A 964 -9.91 7.42 -14.71
N THR A 965 -10.63 7.00 -15.75
CA THR A 965 -12.09 7.14 -15.85
C THR A 965 -12.87 6.10 -15.05
N THR A 966 -12.27 4.94 -14.74
CA THR A 966 -12.97 3.84 -14.02
C THR A 966 -12.45 3.57 -12.62
N MET A 967 -11.30 4.15 -12.24
CA MET A 967 -10.57 3.80 -11.01
C MET A 967 -11.16 4.43 -9.74
N TYR A 968 -11.96 5.49 -9.88
CA TYR A 968 -12.48 6.29 -8.77
C TYR A 968 -13.97 6.06 -8.49
N ALA A 969 -14.60 5.12 -9.19
CA ALA A 969 -15.98 4.74 -8.96
C ALA A 969 -16.14 3.98 -7.63
N ASP A 970 -15.20 3.06 -7.34
CA ASP A 970 -15.28 2.16 -6.20
C ASP A 970 -13.93 2.16 -5.45
N TYR A 971 -13.90 2.53 -4.16
CA TYR A 971 -12.67 2.56 -3.36
C TYR A 971 -12.94 2.60 -1.85
N SER A 972 -11.96 2.15 -1.04
CA SER A 972 -11.99 2.33 0.41
C SER A 972 -11.53 3.73 0.80
N ILE A 973 -12.36 4.46 1.54
CA ILE A 973 -12.03 5.77 2.12
C ILE A 973 -11.10 5.58 3.32
N ASN A 974 -11.44 4.64 4.21
CA ASN A 974 -10.64 4.19 5.35
C ASN A 974 -11.00 2.72 5.70
N GLU A 975 -10.62 2.24 6.88
CA GLU A 975 -10.89 0.88 7.35
C GLU A 975 -12.39 0.53 7.50
N HIS A 976 -13.28 1.52 7.60
CA HIS A 976 -14.72 1.30 7.80
C HIS A 976 -15.59 1.89 6.69
N LEU A 977 -15.10 2.86 5.93
CA LEU A 977 -15.88 3.58 4.93
C LEU A 977 -15.47 3.15 3.51
N PHE A 978 -16.45 2.78 2.69
CA PHE A 978 -16.28 2.40 1.31
C PHE A 978 -17.15 3.24 0.38
N HIS A 979 -16.54 3.86 -0.62
CA HIS A 979 -17.25 4.57 -1.69
C HIS A 979 -17.63 3.59 -2.80
N TRP A 980 -18.89 3.61 -3.21
CA TRP A 980 -19.43 2.77 -4.27
C TRP A 980 -20.29 3.57 -5.24
N GLN A 981 -20.13 3.34 -6.53
CA GLN A 981 -20.96 3.97 -7.56
C GLN A 981 -21.99 2.97 -8.13
N SER A 982 -23.26 3.39 -8.19
CA SER A 982 -24.32 2.59 -8.79
C SER A 982 -24.22 2.50 -10.31
N GLN A 983 -25.05 1.64 -10.91
CA GLN A 983 -25.23 1.62 -12.36
C GLN A 983 -25.73 2.99 -12.87
N SER A 984 -25.37 3.33 -14.11
CA SER A 984 -25.67 4.63 -14.74
C SER A 984 -27.16 4.98 -14.77
N THR A 985 -28.03 3.97 -14.73
CA THR A 985 -29.49 4.08 -14.81
C THR A 985 -30.21 4.05 -13.45
N THR A 986 -29.51 3.67 -12.38
CA THR A 986 -30.09 3.66 -11.03
C THR A 986 -30.23 5.11 -10.58
N SER A 987 -31.45 5.55 -10.23
CA SER A 987 -31.73 6.88 -9.69
C SER A 987 -32.09 6.84 -8.21
N GLU A 988 -31.89 7.95 -7.47
CA GLU A 988 -32.30 8.05 -6.07
C GLU A 988 -33.81 7.77 -5.89
N ALA A 989 -34.62 8.16 -6.88
CA ALA A 989 -36.06 7.97 -6.90
C ALA A 989 -36.49 6.57 -7.39
N SER A 990 -35.57 5.79 -7.96
CA SER A 990 -35.86 4.44 -8.43
C SER A 990 -36.11 3.49 -7.26
N ASN A 991 -36.90 2.42 -7.48
CA ASN A 991 -37.14 1.39 -6.46
C ASN A 991 -35.83 0.77 -5.93
N THR A 992 -34.80 0.68 -6.77
CA THR A 992 -33.48 0.17 -6.40
C THR A 992 -32.72 1.19 -5.54
N GLY A 993 -32.68 2.47 -5.93
CA GLY A 993 -32.05 3.53 -5.14
C GLY A 993 -32.71 3.71 -3.77
N GLN A 994 -34.04 3.71 -3.72
CA GLN A 994 -34.80 3.76 -2.46
C GLN A 994 -34.51 2.55 -1.56
N ARG A 995 -34.34 1.35 -2.14
CA ARG A 995 -33.94 0.16 -1.37
C ARG A 995 -32.54 0.32 -0.76
N TYR A 996 -31.57 0.91 -1.48
CA TYR A 996 -30.24 1.14 -0.93
C TYR A 996 -30.25 2.19 0.20
N ILE A 997 -30.96 3.29 0.02
CA ILE A 997 -31.05 4.37 1.03
C ILE A 997 -31.73 3.87 2.30
N HIS A 998 -32.85 3.17 2.16
CA HIS A 998 -33.70 2.72 3.27
C HIS A 998 -33.50 1.24 3.61
N HIS A 999 -32.33 0.67 3.29
CA HIS A 999 -32.11 -0.78 3.37
C HIS A 999 -32.38 -1.34 4.78
N LYS A 1000 -31.94 -0.64 5.84
CA LYS A 1000 -32.20 -1.05 7.23
C LYS A 1000 -33.70 -1.09 7.57
N GLU A 1001 -34.45 -0.07 7.16
CA GLU A 1001 -35.89 0.03 7.42
C GLU A 1001 -36.66 -1.06 6.67
N MET A 1002 -36.19 -1.40 5.47
CA MET A 1002 -36.75 -2.47 4.64
C MET A 1002 -36.24 -3.87 5.06
N GLY A 1003 -35.37 -3.97 6.07
CA GLY A 1003 -34.75 -5.23 6.50
C GLY A 1003 -33.82 -5.85 5.45
N SER A 1004 -33.33 -5.05 4.50
CA SER A 1004 -32.45 -5.50 3.43
C SER A 1004 -30.98 -5.42 3.84
N GLN A 1005 -30.25 -6.51 3.64
CA GLN A 1005 -28.82 -6.60 3.96
C GLN A 1005 -27.97 -6.32 2.72
N ILE A 1006 -26.86 -5.61 2.90
CA ILE A 1006 -25.92 -5.27 1.82
C ILE A 1006 -24.59 -5.98 2.07
N LEU A 1007 -24.14 -6.81 1.14
CA LEU A 1007 -22.85 -7.50 1.18
C LEU A 1007 -21.88 -6.93 0.15
N LEU A 1008 -20.64 -6.68 0.57
CA LEU A 1008 -19.62 -6.11 -0.32
C LEU A 1008 -18.50 -7.11 -0.64
N PHE A 1009 -18.26 -7.35 -1.92
CA PHE A 1009 -17.19 -8.18 -2.45
C PHE A 1009 -16.32 -7.38 -3.41
N VAL A 1010 -15.00 -7.41 -3.23
CA VAL A 1010 -14.07 -6.56 -3.99
C VAL A 1010 -12.91 -7.37 -4.58
N ARG A 1011 -12.44 -6.99 -5.76
CA ARG A 1011 -11.16 -7.46 -6.31
C ARG A 1011 -10.41 -6.33 -6.97
N GLU A 1012 -9.08 -6.42 -6.97
CA GLU A 1012 -8.25 -5.36 -7.52
C GLU A 1012 -8.26 -5.33 -9.05
N TYR A 1013 -8.12 -6.48 -9.71
CA TYR A 1013 -8.06 -6.64 -11.15
C TYR A 1013 -8.98 -7.78 -11.62
N ASN A 1014 -9.33 -7.81 -12.90
CA ASN A 1014 -10.09 -8.94 -13.47
C ASN A 1014 -9.30 -10.25 -13.45
N LYS A 1015 -7.97 -10.17 -13.61
CA LYS A 1015 -7.07 -11.31 -13.69
C LYS A 1015 -5.88 -11.14 -12.77
N ASP A 1016 -5.42 -12.26 -12.21
CA ASP A 1016 -4.14 -12.39 -11.52
C ASP A 1016 -3.27 -13.46 -12.22
N GLN A 1017 -2.13 -13.81 -11.63
CA GLN A 1017 -1.22 -14.81 -12.19
C GLN A 1017 -1.82 -16.23 -12.30
N THR A 1018 -2.91 -16.53 -11.60
CA THR A 1018 -3.63 -17.82 -11.62
C THR A 1018 -4.84 -17.83 -12.56
N GLY A 1019 -5.16 -16.69 -13.19
CA GLY A 1019 -6.28 -16.57 -14.14
C GLY A 1019 -7.28 -15.50 -13.70
N THR A 1020 -8.56 -15.85 -13.58
CA THR A 1020 -9.59 -14.89 -13.14
C THR A 1020 -9.49 -14.69 -11.64
N ALA A 1021 -9.25 -13.45 -11.21
CA ALA A 1021 -9.05 -13.15 -9.79
C ALA A 1021 -10.37 -13.29 -9.00
N PRO A 1022 -10.34 -13.93 -7.82
CA PRO A 1022 -11.48 -14.02 -6.91
C PRO A 1022 -11.73 -12.68 -6.20
N PHE A 1023 -12.89 -12.57 -5.56
CA PHE A 1023 -13.31 -11.41 -4.78
C PHE A 1023 -13.14 -11.65 -3.28
N VAL A 1024 -12.60 -10.68 -2.57
CA VAL A 1024 -12.52 -10.64 -1.11
C VAL A 1024 -13.87 -10.20 -0.55
N TYR A 1025 -14.41 -10.94 0.42
CA TYR A 1025 -15.62 -10.54 1.14
C TYR A 1025 -15.29 -9.53 2.25
N LEU A 1026 -15.79 -8.29 2.13
CA LEU A 1026 -15.57 -7.21 3.11
C LEU A 1026 -16.65 -7.13 4.20
N GLY A 1027 -17.71 -7.95 4.09
CA GLY A 1027 -18.76 -8.04 5.12
C GLY A 1027 -20.02 -7.24 4.81
N LYS A 1028 -20.81 -7.04 5.87
CA LYS A 1028 -22.06 -6.27 5.86
C LYS A 1028 -21.79 -4.78 5.85
N ALA A 1029 -22.56 -4.06 5.05
CA ALA A 1029 -22.43 -2.63 4.83
C ALA A 1029 -23.73 -1.88 5.18
N GLU A 1030 -23.58 -0.69 5.74
CA GLU A 1030 -24.67 0.18 6.15
C GLU A 1030 -24.61 1.53 5.45
N TYR A 1031 -25.76 2.02 4.97
CA TYR A 1031 -25.83 3.30 4.26
C TYR A 1031 -25.44 4.48 5.18
N VAL A 1032 -24.58 5.37 4.69
CA VAL A 1032 -24.18 6.61 5.39
C VAL A 1032 -24.73 7.84 4.67
N SER A 1033 -24.37 8.00 3.39
CA SER A 1033 -24.77 9.15 2.57
C SER A 1033 -24.64 8.81 1.08
N HIS A 1034 -25.25 9.62 0.22
CA HIS A 1034 -25.01 9.57 -1.23
C HIS A 1034 -24.98 10.95 -1.86
N GLN A 1035 -24.44 11.02 -3.08
CA GLN A 1035 -24.51 12.17 -3.97
C GLN A 1035 -24.80 11.72 -5.40
N GLY A 1036 -25.50 12.56 -6.15
CA GLY A 1036 -25.92 12.25 -7.51
C GLY A 1036 -27.10 11.29 -7.56
N SER A 1037 -27.82 11.31 -8.68
CA SER A 1037 -28.99 10.46 -8.89
C SER A 1037 -28.67 9.36 -9.89
N SER A 1038 -28.16 9.64 -11.09
CA SER A 1038 -27.91 8.61 -12.13
C SER A 1038 -26.54 8.77 -12.79
N PRO A 1039 -25.49 8.10 -12.28
CA PRO A 1039 -25.48 7.16 -11.15
C PRO A 1039 -25.49 7.82 -9.76
N MET A 1040 -25.81 7.04 -8.72
CA MET A 1040 -25.64 7.40 -7.31
C MET A 1040 -24.23 7.03 -6.83
N ASN A 1041 -23.54 7.96 -6.19
CA ASN A 1041 -22.29 7.73 -5.45
C ASN A 1041 -22.62 7.57 -3.96
N ILE A 1042 -22.48 6.36 -3.40
CA ILE A 1042 -22.89 6.01 -2.05
C ILE A 1042 -21.68 5.73 -1.17
N ILE A 1043 -21.69 6.29 0.04
CA ILE A 1043 -20.74 5.94 1.11
C ILE A 1043 -21.40 4.90 2.01
N TRP A 1044 -20.73 3.75 2.11
CA TRP A 1044 -21.12 2.63 2.96
C TRP A 1044 -20.21 2.53 4.18
N HIS A 1045 -20.77 2.22 5.35
CA HIS A 1045 -20.06 1.89 6.57
C HIS A 1045 -20.06 0.38 6.80
N LEU A 1046 -18.87 -0.23 6.82
CA LEU A 1046 -18.67 -1.65 7.08
C LEU A 1046 -18.75 -1.93 8.58
N GLU A 1047 -19.53 -2.95 8.98
CA GLU A 1047 -19.68 -3.37 10.38
C GLU A 1047 -18.34 -3.81 11.01
N ARG A 1048 -17.44 -4.38 10.20
CA ARG A 1048 -16.11 -4.83 10.60
C ARG A 1048 -15.03 -4.06 9.85
N PRO A 1049 -13.89 -3.75 10.49
CA PRO A 1049 -12.81 -3.03 9.83
C PRO A 1049 -12.13 -3.89 8.78
N ILE A 1050 -11.82 -3.31 7.63
CA ILE A 1050 -11.01 -3.94 6.58
C ILE A 1050 -9.57 -4.17 7.13
N PRO A 1051 -9.02 -5.39 7.07
CA PRO A 1051 -7.64 -5.65 7.47
C PRO A 1051 -6.65 -4.80 6.68
N ALA A 1052 -5.55 -4.39 7.30
CA ALA A 1052 -4.60 -3.45 6.69
C ALA A 1052 -4.01 -3.96 5.36
N LYS A 1053 -3.91 -5.28 5.19
CA LYS A 1053 -3.50 -5.94 3.93
C LYS A 1053 -4.42 -5.59 2.76
N PHE A 1054 -5.74 -5.56 2.98
CA PHE A 1054 -6.75 -5.29 1.96
C PHE A 1054 -7.00 -3.79 1.78
N ILE A 1055 -6.79 -2.95 2.80
CA ILE A 1055 -6.86 -1.49 2.67
C ILE A 1055 -5.89 -0.98 1.60
N ARG A 1056 -4.68 -1.54 1.47
CA ARG A 1056 -3.74 -1.11 0.40
C ARG A 1056 -4.28 -1.41 -1.00
N GLN A 1057 -4.96 -2.54 -1.17
CA GLN A 1057 -5.53 -2.96 -2.46
C GLN A 1057 -6.78 -2.16 -2.81
N THR A 1058 -7.57 -1.81 -1.79
CA THR A 1058 -8.89 -1.18 -1.93
C THR A 1058 -8.88 0.34 -1.81
N GLY A 1059 -7.95 0.91 -1.02
CA GLY A 1059 -7.73 2.34 -0.78
C GLY A 1059 -6.61 2.92 -1.64
N LYS A 1060 -6.79 2.88 -2.97
CA LYS A 1060 -5.78 3.32 -3.97
C LYS A 1060 -5.43 4.82 -3.92
N LEU A 1061 -6.10 5.61 -3.09
CA LEU A 1061 -5.87 7.06 -2.92
C LEU A 1061 -4.76 7.37 -1.92
N LEU A 1062 -4.58 6.53 -0.89
CA LEU A 1062 -3.57 6.67 0.16
C LEU A 1062 -2.26 5.93 -0.15
N ALA A 1063 -2.27 5.06 -1.16
CA ALA A 1063 -1.03 4.52 -1.72
C ALA A 1063 -0.33 5.58 -2.59
N GLN A 1064 -0.17 6.83 -2.14
CA GLN A 1064 0.58 7.93 -2.80
C GLN A 1064 1.78 8.39 -1.97
#